data_AF-A0A538QWN9-F1
#
_entry.id   AF-A0A538QWN9-F1
#
_cell.length_a   1.000
_cell.length_b   1.000
_cell.length_c   1.000
_cell.angle_alpha   90.00
_cell.angle_beta   90.00
_cell.angle_gamma   90.00
#
_symmetry.space_group_name_H-M   'P 1'
#
loop_
_entity.id
_entity.type
_entity.pdbx_description
1 polymer ?
#
loop_
_entity_poly.entity_id
_entity_poly.type
_entity_poly.pdbx_seq_one_letter_code
_entity_poly.pdbx_strand_id
1 'polypeptide(L)'
;PIFPLARTRHWLTSAAPSVHRSATSSRIADLVRAQLGELLAVDPTGIPGDQPFEDLGLDSIFAMDLADRLGAALRIEVQAPTLYDHDTIDELVAFLSEAPEAKPSAEAAVTSLIGAVLRRLIDPRRSFLDSGFTSIDMLRVVGELERGLGTLPKTLLFDHPDVSALTAQLCALYGIEAVRQLRPSGDEVPAAAASGATIVPKRQVPAGSRLASLLCDLARQHGVESGLAGRDIAPLVFVAADERGYLEFSRSGDRLLVWSYTGPSDGFVGILEELISYVQTHRLRLTVLSPVRLEQVGALAFTATPFGVVQQLEDLAAFTLDGPKLQRLRGMVRRFTRAGDVAVTEYSTGSDPAVDAQLVELVERWAAGKRVVNPYAYTIREELRGGALPADHRVFLTSVDGVLRAAVIVTRMSSELGYLLDAEFYGDDMPAGGLEYSIVQIIEALRTEGVTIFSFGATFGVKVCDSPNTSPEVERALDELSSSGMLGRGNYQFKSKFRPDELPIYLCQPADRPTSVADVLVMIGSPEPLARSPLQLAHRDVSIDLLTDSWAERDDPWIAERMRGLEQAAAGASDTIDQPWLPFTLVLSTPSGRTAEALLCRSWPGRRGTVLHNGLFPTWLFNLADQRFTPVALPGLDEGTVLEDALARDARGVSFVVVELSCNAAGGRPLSLPELQHVAATTRARGVPLVLDATRLVENAVSIADHARRDVWDVGRELLALGDAATFSLSKDWGVNFGGLVASRIPELDDRLREEAALRGTDVGLASRRLLQVALGDLDAVLGQVRQRMAAVHALAKRLADAGLPVVAPVGGHCVLVDVDRVPGFAGRPIEEFLTQVFDLTGVRGGPHLAGDAYPELRTCCRLAVPVGLTVEAAERAGALLVGTRGARTVPEEWFSRQLHELGTALTSTDYAPANQNLDVLRELVPAIECRMVTVAGGEVEVFSAGSGPTLLLMQPFNIGAGIFAPQFATLSDRFRIIVIHQPGVGRTRVIGSLSLEGIASLQRHVLAAIGIDEPIHIGGASVGAIFAQYFALRFPELTRSLSLIGGSYRFANRKGQIDRLEQVIAEDFDAIATGSGVPCAVEDRDRFTQFLLRCESMDPQTGLGYLDLFAKEPALAPRLNEISAPTLILHGRHDSVVGVKTGHFLHGAIPDARYVDLPRSGHFVCVTDSDAVNAELAAFLDEIVTTSRTERTRRAGSR
;
A
#
# COMPACT_ATOMS: atom_id res chain seq x y z
N PRO A 1 56.12 -7.22 59.45
CA PRO A 1 55.58 -7.76 60.72
C PRO A 1 54.32 -6.98 61.15
N ILE A 2 53.13 -7.44 60.75
CA ILE A 2 52.22 -8.32 61.53
C ILE A 2 51.21 -7.50 62.36
N PHE A 3 49.91 -7.67 62.04
CA PHE A 3 48.68 -7.83 62.88
C PHE A 3 48.70 -7.40 64.39
N PRO A 4 47.55 -7.44 65.11
CA PRO A 4 46.19 -6.91 64.91
C PRO A 4 45.65 -6.21 66.19
N LEU A 5 44.40 -5.71 66.20
CA LEU A 5 43.36 -6.19 67.14
C LEU A 5 42.03 -5.43 67.05
N ALA A 6 40.98 -6.24 67.10
CA ALA A 6 39.57 -5.94 67.23
C ALA A 6 39.16 -5.30 68.56
N ARG A 7 37.91 -4.78 68.60
CA ARG A 7 36.97 -5.07 69.69
C ARG A 7 35.51 -5.03 69.23
N THR A 8 34.77 -5.97 69.80
CA THR A 8 33.41 -6.46 69.51
C THR A 8 32.32 -5.77 70.35
N ARG A 9 31.04 -5.82 69.88
CA ARG A 9 29.94 -6.56 70.57
C ARG A 9 28.59 -6.60 69.78
N HIS A 10 27.92 -7.73 70.01
CA HIS A 10 26.71 -8.37 69.45
C HIS A 10 25.37 -7.65 69.49
N TRP A 11 24.41 -8.03 68.62
CA TRP A 11 22.98 -8.34 68.93
C TRP A 11 22.39 -9.43 67.99
N LEU A 12 21.22 -9.96 68.39
CA LEU A 12 20.56 -11.26 68.15
C LEU A 12 19.93 -11.59 66.77
N THR A 13 19.83 -12.90 66.55
CA THR A 13 19.05 -13.77 65.62
C THR A 13 17.82 -13.24 64.85
N SER A 14 17.80 -13.46 63.53
CA SER A 14 16.78 -14.24 62.77
C SER A 14 17.39 -14.73 61.43
N ALA A 15 16.90 -15.84 60.87
CA ALA A 15 17.56 -16.62 59.82
C ALA A 15 16.94 -16.49 58.41
N ALA A 16 17.85 -16.40 57.41
CA ALA A 16 17.82 -16.80 55.98
C ALA A 16 17.06 -15.96 54.91
N PRO A 17 17.50 -15.97 53.61
CA PRO A 17 18.68 -16.64 53.03
C PRO A 17 19.67 -15.72 52.26
N SER A 18 20.95 -16.05 52.38
CA SER A 18 22.11 -15.51 51.65
C SER A 18 22.30 -16.10 50.24
N VAL A 19 21.26 -16.68 49.63
CA VAL A 19 21.36 -17.36 48.31
C VAL A 19 21.20 -16.38 47.14
N HIS A 20 20.45 -15.29 47.31
CA HIS A 20 20.17 -14.36 46.21
C HIS A 20 21.34 -13.46 45.82
N ARG A 21 22.24 -13.09 46.74
CA ARG A 21 23.34 -12.14 46.42
C ARG A 21 24.47 -12.78 45.61
N SER A 22 24.82 -14.05 45.85
CA SER A 22 25.92 -14.71 45.13
C SER A 22 25.57 -15.03 43.67
N ALA A 23 24.29 -15.30 43.37
CA ALA A 23 23.82 -15.56 42.01
C ALA A 23 23.77 -14.28 41.15
N THR A 24 23.47 -13.12 41.76
CA THR A 24 23.46 -11.82 41.07
C THR A 24 24.88 -11.36 40.74
N SER A 25 25.83 -11.46 41.67
CA SER A 25 27.23 -11.09 41.39
C SER A 25 27.88 -12.00 40.34
N SER A 26 27.57 -13.31 40.32
CA SER A 26 28.04 -14.22 39.27
C SER A 26 27.55 -13.82 37.88
N ARG A 27 26.27 -13.43 37.75
CA ARG A 27 25.71 -12.99 36.46
C ARG A 27 26.25 -11.64 35.99
N ILE A 28 26.50 -10.72 36.93
CA ILE A 28 27.14 -9.44 36.62
C ILE A 28 28.59 -9.67 36.19
N ALA A 29 29.32 -10.60 36.84
CA ALA A 29 30.67 -10.98 36.43
C ALA A 29 30.71 -11.59 35.03
N ASP A 30 29.78 -12.49 34.70
CA ASP A 30 29.66 -13.08 33.37
C ASP A 30 29.34 -12.02 32.31
N LEU A 31 28.50 -11.04 32.64
CA LEU A 31 28.17 -9.92 31.76
C LEU A 31 29.38 -9.00 31.53
N VAL A 32 30.09 -8.62 32.60
CA VAL A 32 31.30 -7.79 32.51
C VAL A 32 32.36 -8.48 31.66
N ARG A 33 32.58 -9.80 31.86
CA ARG A 33 33.50 -10.61 31.07
C ARG A 33 33.08 -10.70 29.60
N ALA A 34 31.80 -10.90 29.32
CA ALA A 34 31.28 -10.96 27.96
C ALA A 34 31.46 -9.64 27.21
N GLN A 35 31.15 -8.51 27.86
CA GLN A 35 31.31 -7.19 27.26
C GLN A 35 32.78 -6.82 27.06
N LEU A 36 33.66 -7.13 28.02
CA LEU A 36 35.11 -6.97 27.86
C LEU A 36 35.69 -7.85 26.75
N GLY A 37 35.28 -9.12 26.67
CA GLY A 37 35.74 -10.04 25.63
C GLY A 37 35.32 -9.58 24.23
N GLU A 38 34.13 -9.00 24.10
CA GLU A 38 33.68 -8.41 22.83
C GLU A 38 34.44 -7.13 22.47
N LEU A 39 34.63 -6.22 23.43
CA LEU A 39 35.35 -4.95 23.25
C LEU A 39 36.83 -5.15 22.92
N LEU A 40 37.49 -6.09 23.60
CA LEU A 40 38.91 -6.39 23.43
C LEU A 40 39.17 -7.51 22.41
N ALA A 41 38.11 -8.08 21.82
CA ALA A 41 38.15 -9.22 20.89
C ALA A 41 38.90 -10.45 21.44
N VAL A 42 38.69 -10.78 22.71
CA VAL A 42 39.29 -11.92 23.41
C VAL A 42 38.23 -12.83 24.00
N ASP A 43 38.57 -14.10 24.24
CA ASP A 43 37.64 -15.07 24.83
C ASP A 43 37.22 -14.63 26.26
N PRO A 44 35.92 -14.35 26.51
CA PRO A 44 35.41 -13.93 27.81
C PRO A 44 35.75 -14.89 28.96
N THR A 45 35.89 -16.18 28.66
CA THR A 45 36.12 -17.22 29.68
C THR A 45 37.56 -17.25 30.18
N GLY A 46 38.50 -16.62 29.46
CA GLY A 46 39.92 -16.59 29.78
C GLY A 46 40.40 -15.34 30.52
N ILE A 47 39.55 -14.33 30.71
CA ILE A 47 39.93 -13.03 31.31
C ILE A 47 40.04 -13.17 32.83
N PRO A 48 41.17 -12.90 33.50
CA PRO A 48 41.25 -13.01 34.96
C PRO A 48 40.39 -11.95 35.67
N GLY A 49 39.80 -12.29 36.82
CA GLY A 49 38.89 -11.39 37.54
C GLY A 49 39.58 -10.28 38.32
N ASP A 50 40.84 -10.53 38.69
CA ASP A 50 41.70 -9.73 39.55
C ASP A 50 42.75 -8.92 38.78
N GLN A 51 42.73 -9.00 37.44
CA GLN A 51 43.67 -8.28 36.60
C GLN A 51 43.15 -6.87 36.30
N PRO A 52 43.99 -5.82 36.43
CA PRO A 52 43.59 -4.45 36.11
C PRO A 52 43.16 -4.30 34.65
N PHE A 53 42.12 -3.51 34.39
CA PHE A 53 41.58 -3.30 33.05
C PHE A 53 42.60 -2.70 32.08
N GLU A 54 43.51 -1.84 32.55
CA GLU A 54 44.59 -1.27 31.74
C GLU A 54 45.55 -2.36 31.21
N ASP A 55 45.87 -3.35 32.05
CA ASP A 55 46.74 -4.48 31.67
C ASP A 55 46.05 -5.46 30.71
N LEU A 56 44.72 -5.41 30.61
CA LEU A 56 43.92 -6.13 29.62
C LEU A 56 43.76 -5.34 28.31
N GLY A 57 44.26 -4.11 28.25
CA GLY A 57 44.21 -3.25 27.07
C GLY A 57 42.99 -2.32 27.00
N LEU A 58 42.29 -2.09 28.12
CA LEU A 58 41.16 -1.16 28.18
C LEU A 58 41.67 0.29 28.33
N ASP A 59 41.56 1.07 27.25
CA ASP A 59 41.89 2.51 27.27
C ASP A 59 40.69 3.39 27.64
N SER A 60 40.87 4.71 27.70
CA SER A 60 39.81 5.66 28.08
C SER A 60 38.60 5.68 27.15
N ILE A 61 38.75 5.28 25.88
CA ILE A 61 37.64 5.21 24.93
C ILE A 61 36.84 3.94 25.17
N PHE A 62 37.51 2.80 25.35
CA PHE A 62 36.85 1.54 25.64
C PHE A 62 36.25 1.48 27.04
N ALA A 63 36.82 2.20 28.02
CA ALA A 63 36.22 2.36 29.33
C ALA A 63 34.87 3.12 29.27
N MET A 64 34.75 4.16 28.43
CA MET A 64 33.46 4.82 28.20
C MET A 64 32.44 3.89 27.56
N ASP A 65 32.81 3.17 26.49
CA ASP A 65 31.90 2.25 25.81
C ASP A 65 31.49 1.08 26.73
N LEU A 66 32.41 0.57 27.55
CA LEU A 66 32.11 -0.46 28.54
C LEU A 66 31.12 0.05 29.61
N ALA A 67 31.29 1.28 30.10
CA ALA A 67 30.38 1.90 31.06
C ALA A 67 28.97 2.06 30.47
N ASP A 68 28.86 2.57 29.24
CA ASP A 68 27.57 2.74 28.54
C ASP A 68 26.87 1.39 28.30
N ARG A 69 27.62 0.37 27.86
CA ARG A 69 27.11 -0.98 27.63
C ARG A 69 26.63 -1.64 28.91
N LEU A 70 27.40 -1.55 29.98
CA LEU A 70 27.02 -2.09 31.28
C LEU A 70 25.83 -1.34 31.88
N GLY A 71 25.78 -0.01 31.73
CA GLY A 71 24.64 0.79 32.18
C GLY A 71 23.35 0.47 31.44
N ALA A 72 23.42 0.30 30.11
CA ALA A 72 22.29 -0.12 29.29
C ALA A 72 21.81 -1.54 29.61
N ALA A 73 22.75 -2.48 29.79
CA ALA A 73 22.45 -3.89 30.04
C ALA A 73 21.87 -4.12 31.44
N LEU A 74 22.42 -3.45 32.46
CA LEU A 74 22.00 -3.61 33.86
C LEU A 74 20.92 -2.60 34.28
N ARG A 75 20.55 -1.66 33.40
CA ARG A 75 19.55 -0.59 33.66
C ARG A 75 19.88 0.23 34.91
N ILE A 76 21.15 0.57 35.06
CA ILE A 76 21.73 1.41 36.12
C ILE A 76 22.66 2.45 35.48
N GLU A 77 22.93 3.55 36.18
CA GLU A 77 23.86 4.58 35.67
C GLU A 77 25.31 4.21 36.03
N VAL A 78 26.14 3.95 35.02
CA VAL A 78 27.57 3.64 35.19
C VAL A 78 28.36 4.71 34.46
N GLN A 79 29.15 5.49 35.20
CA GLN A 79 29.97 6.56 34.63
C GLN A 79 31.40 6.05 34.40
N ALA A 80 32.08 6.44 33.32
CA ALA A 80 33.43 5.96 32.99
C ALA A 80 34.47 6.09 34.13
N PRO A 81 34.47 7.16 34.98
CA PRO A 81 35.33 7.24 36.17
C PRO A 81 35.22 6.04 37.12
N THR A 82 34.04 5.42 37.19
CA THR A 82 33.74 4.24 38.03
C THR A 82 34.63 3.05 37.69
N LEU A 83 35.05 2.92 36.43
CA LEU A 83 35.94 1.84 35.96
C LEU A 83 37.42 2.08 36.32
N TYR A 84 37.76 3.29 36.76
CA TYR A 84 39.08 3.60 37.31
C TYR A 84 39.12 3.49 38.84
N ASP A 85 37.99 3.75 39.50
CA ASP A 85 37.83 3.54 40.95
C ASP A 85 37.60 2.06 41.32
N HIS A 86 37.18 1.25 40.34
CA HIS A 86 37.00 -0.20 40.41
C HIS A 86 37.67 -0.83 39.20
N ASP A 87 38.99 -0.99 39.27
CA ASP A 87 39.86 -1.21 38.11
C ASP A 87 40.02 -2.69 37.72
N THR A 88 39.30 -3.60 38.39
CA THR A 88 39.23 -5.03 38.10
C THR A 88 37.78 -5.52 37.97
N ILE A 89 37.57 -6.67 37.32
CA ILE A 89 36.23 -7.28 37.16
C ILE A 89 35.60 -7.52 38.53
N ASP A 90 36.37 -8.07 39.48
CA ASP A 90 35.84 -8.44 40.79
C ASP A 90 35.40 -7.21 41.61
N GLU A 91 36.14 -6.09 41.52
CA GLU A 91 35.77 -4.83 42.17
C GLU A 91 34.55 -4.16 41.52
N LEU A 92 34.51 -4.14 40.18
CA LEU A 92 33.39 -3.56 39.44
C LEU A 92 32.09 -4.35 39.68
N VAL A 93 32.16 -5.68 39.71
CA VAL A 93 31.01 -6.54 40.00
C VAL A 93 30.46 -6.28 41.39
N ALA A 94 31.35 -6.08 42.38
CA ALA A 94 30.93 -5.75 43.74
C ALA A 94 30.17 -4.41 43.79
N PHE A 95 30.66 -3.39 43.08
CA PHE A 95 29.99 -2.10 42.95
C PHE A 95 28.61 -2.21 42.27
N LEU A 96 28.55 -2.85 41.10
CA LEU A 96 27.33 -2.96 40.31
C LEU A 96 26.26 -3.85 40.97
N SER A 97 26.67 -4.81 41.81
CA SER A 97 25.74 -5.67 42.56
C SER A 97 24.93 -4.92 43.63
N GLU A 98 25.32 -3.71 44.01
CA GLU A 98 24.63 -2.89 45.01
C GLU A 98 23.78 -1.76 44.42
N ALA A 99 23.72 -1.62 43.08
CA ALA A 99 22.99 -0.56 42.39
C ALA A 99 21.50 -0.93 42.08
N PRO A 100 20.51 -0.05 42.30
CA PRO A 100 19.09 -0.34 42.05
C PRO A 100 18.61 -0.20 40.58
N GLU A 101 17.81 -1.15 40.06
CA GLU A 101 17.26 -1.22 38.67
C GLU A 101 16.24 -0.09 38.30
N ALA A 102 16.29 0.41 37.06
CA ALA A 102 15.40 1.46 36.54
C ALA A 102 14.21 1.00 35.64
N LYS A 103 13.03 1.62 35.82
CA LYS A 103 11.76 1.47 35.05
C LYS A 103 11.81 2.12 33.64
N PRO A 104 11.00 1.67 32.64
CA PRO A 104 11.00 2.23 31.28
C PRO A 104 10.77 3.73 31.27
N SER A 105 11.49 4.50 30.45
CA SER A 105 11.40 5.96 30.46
C SER A 105 10.03 6.43 29.97
N ALA A 106 9.52 7.53 30.53
CA ALA A 106 8.30 8.17 30.05
C ALA A 106 8.42 8.59 28.57
N GLU A 107 9.63 8.89 28.13
CA GLU A 107 9.94 9.31 26.76
C GLU A 107 9.69 8.20 25.73
N ALA A 108 10.02 6.95 26.07
CA ALA A 108 9.72 5.81 25.22
C ALA A 108 8.21 5.57 25.04
N ALA A 109 7.42 5.79 26.10
CA ALA A 109 5.96 5.66 26.05
C ALA A 109 5.32 6.74 25.16
N VAL A 110 5.77 7.99 25.31
CA VAL A 110 5.32 9.11 24.45
C VAL A 110 5.73 8.88 23.00
N THR A 111 6.98 8.48 22.73
CA THR A 111 7.48 8.20 21.36
C THR A 111 6.64 7.11 20.67
N SER A 112 6.31 6.04 21.40
CA SER A 112 5.51 4.94 20.88
C SER A 112 4.07 5.37 20.57
N LEU A 113 3.44 6.16 21.43
CA LEU A 113 2.09 6.67 21.20
C LEU A 113 2.05 7.57 19.95
N ILE A 114 2.99 8.51 19.83
CA ILE A 114 3.05 9.42 18.67
C ILE A 114 3.29 8.64 17.38
N GLY A 115 4.19 7.65 17.39
CA GLY A 115 4.46 6.79 16.23
C GLY A 115 3.25 5.95 15.81
N ALA A 116 2.45 5.49 16.78
CA ALA A 116 1.22 4.76 16.51
C ALA A 116 0.11 5.65 15.92
N VAL A 117 -0.10 6.86 16.47
CA VAL A 117 -1.08 7.84 15.97
C VAL A 117 -0.79 8.24 14.53
N LEU A 118 0.49 8.47 14.21
CA LEU A 118 0.92 8.92 12.89
C LEU A 118 1.28 7.78 11.94
N ARG A 119 1.16 6.52 12.40
CA ARG A 119 1.51 5.29 11.66
C ARG A 119 2.90 5.36 10.99
N ARG A 120 3.87 5.97 11.67
CA ARG A 120 5.26 6.09 11.20
C ARG A 120 6.23 6.02 12.36
N LEU A 121 7.44 5.55 12.09
CA LEU A 121 8.55 5.65 13.04
C LEU A 121 8.98 7.12 13.16
N ILE A 122 9.29 7.55 14.39
CA ILE A 122 9.65 8.94 14.72
C ILE A 122 10.99 8.94 15.42
N ASP A 123 11.89 9.83 14.98
CA ASP A 123 13.17 10.06 15.65
C ASP A 123 12.93 11.02 16.83
N PRO A 124 13.04 10.56 18.09
CA PRO A 124 12.74 11.40 19.26
C PRO A 124 13.74 12.55 19.44
N ARG A 125 14.86 12.54 18.70
CA ARG A 125 15.92 13.56 18.73
C ARG A 125 15.67 14.76 17.81
N ARG A 126 14.61 14.74 17.01
CA ARG A 126 14.23 15.83 16.10
C ARG A 126 13.00 16.55 16.59
N SER A 127 12.88 17.84 16.26
CA SER A 127 11.64 18.58 16.50
C SER A 127 10.48 17.99 15.70
N PHE A 128 9.26 18.19 16.15
CA PHE A 128 8.05 17.76 15.44
C PHE A 128 7.99 18.39 14.04
N LEU A 129 8.34 19.67 13.90
CA LEU A 129 8.36 20.37 12.61
C LEU A 129 9.43 19.80 11.66
N ASP A 130 10.65 19.53 12.13
CA ASP A 130 11.72 18.95 11.31
C ASP A 130 11.47 17.48 10.95
N SER A 131 10.60 16.81 11.73
CA SER A 131 10.05 15.48 11.43
C SER A 131 8.84 15.54 10.50
N GLY A 132 8.51 16.73 9.98
CA GLY A 132 7.41 16.96 9.05
C GLY A 132 6.03 16.78 9.69
N PHE A 133 5.84 17.15 10.95
CA PHE A 133 4.51 17.24 11.55
C PHE A 133 3.82 18.51 11.05
N THR A 134 2.60 18.34 10.55
CA THR A 134 1.68 19.45 10.31
C THR A 134 0.96 19.85 11.60
N SER A 135 0.31 21.02 11.61
CA SER A 135 -0.56 21.43 12.72
C SER A 135 -1.72 20.44 12.97
N ILE A 136 -2.13 19.70 11.94
CA ILE A 136 -3.14 18.64 12.03
C ILE A 136 -2.57 17.39 12.72
N ASP A 137 -1.34 17.00 12.40
CA ASP A 137 -0.66 15.88 13.07
C ASP A 137 -0.47 16.17 14.56
N MET A 138 -0.12 17.42 14.88
CA MET A 138 -0.01 17.88 16.27
C MET A 138 -1.35 17.78 17.00
N LEU A 139 -2.45 18.23 16.39
CA LEU A 139 -3.79 18.13 16.98
C LEU A 139 -4.26 16.68 17.14
N ARG A 140 -3.94 15.78 16.20
CA ARG A 140 -4.23 14.33 16.31
C ARG A 140 -3.51 13.71 17.51
N VAL A 141 -2.24 14.06 17.69
CA VAL A 141 -1.45 13.59 18.84
C VAL A 141 -1.97 14.16 20.15
N VAL A 142 -2.33 15.45 20.21
CA VAL A 142 -2.99 16.02 21.38
C VAL A 142 -4.29 15.29 21.69
N GLY A 143 -5.15 15.05 20.69
CA GLY A 143 -6.41 14.33 20.88
C GLY A 143 -6.22 12.91 21.43
N GLU A 144 -5.15 12.22 21.02
CA GLU A 144 -4.82 10.90 21.57
C GLU A 144 -4.27 10.98 23.00
N LEU A 145 -3.40 11.95 23.29
CA LEU A 145 -2.89 12.18 24.65
C LEU A 145 -4.03 12.54 25.62
N GLU A 146 -5.05 13.26 25.15
CA GLU A 146 -6.21 13.64 25.95
C GLU A 146 -7.06 12.43 26.39
N ARG A 147 -7.10 11.38 25.57
CA ARG A 147 -7.78 10.13 25.95
C ARG A 147 -7.10 9.43 27.12
N GLY A 148 -5.77 9.52 27.20
CA GLY A 148 -4.98 8.90 28.26
C GLY A 148 -4.81 9.76 29.52
N LEU A 149 -4.79 11.09 29.38
CA LEU A 149 -4.43 12.02 30.47
C LEU A 149 -5.53 13.04 30.82
N GLY A 150 -6.66 13.04 30.10
CA GLY A 150 -7.72 14.04 30.23
C GLY A 150 -7.42 15.32 29.42
N THR A 151 -8.20 16.38 29.62
CA THR A 151 -8.12 17.62 28.83
C THR A 151 -6.70 18.21 28.83
N LEU A 152 -6.20 18.55 27.64
CA LEU A 152 -4.87 19.13 27.40
C LEU A 152 -4.96 20.40 26.55
N PRO A 153 -4.00 21.35 26.71
CA PRO A 153 -3.91 22.51 25.84
C PRO A 153 -3.73 22.10 24.38
N LYS A 154 -4.50 22.69 23.45
CA LYS A 154 -4.38 22.36 22.02
C LYS A 154 -3.06 22.82 21.39
N THR A 155 -2.33 23.68 22.09
CA THR A 155 -0.98 24.16 21.73
C THR A 155 0.15 23.29 22.24
N LEU A 156 -0.14 22.21 22.98
CA LEU A 156 0.85 21.48 23.75
C LEU A 156 2.10 21.07 22.94
N LEU A 157 1.91 20.60 21.70
CA LEU A 157 3.01 20.19 20.82
C LEU A 157 3.74 21.37 20.14
N PHE A 158 3.18 22.58 20.16
CA PHE A 158 3.85 23.80 19.74
C PHE A 158 4.71 24.37 20.87
N ASP A 159 4.19 24.36 22.09
CA ASP A 159 4.88 24.86 23.28
C ASP A 159 6.06 23.96 23.68
N HIS A 160 5.99 22.69 23.30
CA HIS A 160 7.00 21.67 23.55
C HIS A 160 7.37 20.96 22.23
N PRO A 161 8.36 21.49 21.48
CA PRO A 161 8.51 21.19 20.06
C PRO A 161 9.20 19.85 19.75
N ASP A 162 9.55 19.05 20.75
CA ASP A 162 10.17 17.73 20.58
C ASP A 162 9.65 16.76 21.64
N VAL A 163 9.94 15.47 21.44
CA VAL A 163 9.46 14.38 22.29
C VAL A 163 9.96 14.51 23.73
N SER A 164 11.18 14.99 23.92
CA SER A 164 11.79 15.13 25.24
C SER A 164 11.12 16.26 26.03
N ALA A 165 10.95 17.43 25.43
CA ALA A 165 10.26 18.58 26.01
C ALA A 165 8.79 18.28 26.31
N LEU A 166 8.09 17.58 25.40
CA LEU A 166 6.71 17.17 25.60
C LEU A 166 6.58 16.17 26.76
N THR A 167 7.47 15.18 26.79
CA THR A 167 7.50 14.18 27.87
C THR A 167 7.77 14.85 29.23
N ALA A 168 8.71 15.78 29.30
CA ALA A 168 9.02 16.52 30.52
C ALA A 168 7.81 17.30 31.03
N GLN A 169 7.09 17.97 30.13
CA GLN A 169 5.87 18.70 30.48
C GLN A 169 4.74 17.78 30.95
N LEU A 170 4.48 16.70 30.22
CA LEU A 170 3.46 15.72 30.60
C LEU A 170 3.78 15.08 31.97
N CYS A 171 5.06 14.79 32.23
CA CYS A 171 5.50 14.27 33.52
C CYS A 171 5.34 15.29 34.65
N ALA A 172 5.56 16.58 34.37
CA ALA A 172 5.39 17.66 35.34
C ALA A 172 3.91 17.88 35.70
N LEU A 173 3.00 17.75 34.73
CA LEU A 173 1.56 17.97 34.91
C LEU A 173 0.82 16.76 35.49
N TYR A 174 1.15 15.55 35.03
CA TYR A 174 0.37 14.33 35.32
C TYR A 174 1.16 13.27 36.10
N GLY A 175 2.45 13.49 36.33
CA GLY A 175 3.34 12.55 37.00
C GLY A 175 3.92 11.49 36.05
N ILE A 176 5.18 11.13 36.27
CA ILE A 176 5.95 10.22 35.40
C ILE A 176 5.30 8.84 35.20
N GLU A 177 4.58 8.33 36.19
CA GLU A 177 3.94 7.01 36.11
C GLU A 177 2.69 7.02 35.22
N ALA A 178 1.93 8.12 35.20
CA ALA A 178 0.78 8.27 34.29
C ALA A 178 1.25 8.34 32.83
N VAL A 179 2.34 9.08 32.57
CA VAL A 179 2.92 9.20 31.23
C VAL A 179 3.50 7.86 30.74
N ARG A 180 4.11 7.07 31.62
CA ARG A 180 4.59 5.70 31.31
C ARG A 180 3.47 4.72 30.92
N GLN A 181 2.25 4.98 31.37
CA GLN A 181 1.07 4.15 31.12
C GLN A 181 0.31 4.51 29.83
N LEU A 182 0.69 5.59 29.14
CA LEU A 182 0.11 5.96 27.84
C LEU A 182 0.20 4.80 26.83
N ARG A 183 -0.91 4.50 26.16
CA ARG A 183 -1.03 3.50 25.09
C ARG A 183 -1.92 4.06 23.98
N PRO A 184 -1.66 3.76 22.69
CA PRO A 184 -2.58 4.08 21.62
C PRO A 184 -3.89 3.32 21.84
N SER A 185 -5.01 4.01 21.71
CA SER A 185 -6.35 3.46 21.85
C SER A 185 -6.66 2.46 20.72
N GLY A 186 -7.17 1.30 21.10
CA GLY A 186 -7.84 0.38 20.18
C GLY A 186 -9.32 0.69 20.20
N ASP A 187 -9.88 1.11 19.07
CA ASP A 187 -11.32 1.31 18.95
C ASP A 187 -12.00 -0.07 18.76
N GLU A 188 -12.82 -0.47 19.74
CA GLU A 188 -13.66 -1.66 19.66
C GLU A 188 -14.72 -1.52 18.55
N VAL A 189 -14.79 -2.51 17.66
CA VAL A 189 -15.79 -2.61 16.59
C VAL A 189 -16.86 -3.66 16.95
N PRO A 190 -18.14 -3.29 17.18
CA PRO A 190 -19.25 -4.24 17.24
C PRO A 190 -20.11 -4.24 15.96
N ALA A 191 -20.69 -5.41 15.70
CA ALA A 191 -21.41 -5.84 14.49
C ALA A 191 -22.60 -4.96 14.03
N ALA A 192 -22.84 -4.96 12.72
CA ALA A 192 -23.87 -4.22 12.02
C ALA A 192 -25.26 -4.91 12.01
N ALA A 193 -26.31 -4.11 12.11
CA ALA A 193 -27.69 -4.46 11.77
C ALA A 193 -28.37 -3.28 11.02
N ALA A 194 -29.32 -3.60 10.14
CA ALA A 194 -29.83 -2.75 9.06
C ALA A 194 -30.86 -1.66 9.46
N SER A 195 -30.88 -0.53 8.73
CA SER A 195 -32.10 0.29 8.54
C SER A 195 -32.04 1.13 7.24
N GLY A 196 -33.17 1.23 6.54
CA GLY A 196 -33.34 1.69 5.15
C GLY A 196 -33.28 3.19 4.84
N ALA A 197 -32.30 3.94 5.35
CA ALA A 197 -31.96 5.28 4.82
C ALA A 197 -30.80 5.18 3.82
N THR A 198 -30.84 5.97 2.72
CA THR A 198 -29.83 5.88 1.66
C THR A 198 -28.75 6.94 1.86
N ILE A 199 -27.58 6.51 2.33
CA ILE A 199 -26.36 7.30 2.27
C ILE A 199 -25.71 7.04 0.91
N VAL A 200 -25.41 8.09 0.16
CA VAL A 200 -24.78 7.97 -1.14
C VAL A 200 -23.54 8.84 -1.20
N PRO A 201 -22.39 8.33 -1.66
CA PRO A 201 -21.26 9.18 -2.00
C PRO A 201 -21.62 10.05 -3.21
N LYS A 202 -21.48 11.39 -3.10
CA LYS A 202 -21.85 12.36 -4.16
C LYS A 202 -21.25 12.01 -5.52
N ARG A 203 -19.98 11.58 -5.52
CA ARG A 203 -19.24 11.17 -6.73
C ARG A 203 -19.73 9.84 -7.35
N GLN A 204 -20.49 9.05 -6.60
CA GLN A 204 -21.02 7.76 -7.03
C GLN A 204 -22.50 7.84 -7.43
N VAL A 205 -23.11 9.04 -7.37
CA VAL A 205 -24.48 9.26 -7.88
C VAL A 205 -24.42 9.22 -9.41
N PRO A 206 -25.03 8.23 -10.09
CA PRO A 206 -24.87 8.08 -11.53
C PRO A 206 -25.50 9.26 -12.28
N ALA A 207 -24.75 9.86 -13.21
CA ALA A 207 -25.26 10.92 -14.08
C ALA A 207 -26.51 10.45 -14.85
N GLY A 208 -27.58 11.25 -14.80
CA GLY A 208 -28.89 10.94 -15.41
C GLY A 208 -29.81 10.03 -14.57
N SER A 209 -29.39 9.58 -13.39
CA SER A 209 -30.27 8.83 -12.48
C SER A 209 -31.36 9.72 -11.88
N ARG A 210 -32.46 9.11 -11.43
CA ARG A 210 -33.52 9.82 -10.66
C ARG A 210 -32.93 10.56 -9.46
N LEU A 211 -31.98 9.95 -8.76
CA LEU A 211 -31.30 10.58 -7.63
C LEU A 211 -30.44 11.77 -8.05
N ALA A 212 -29.68 11.68 -9.15
CA ALA A 212 -28.95 12.82 -9.69
C ALA A 212 -29.89 13.97 -10.05
N SER A 213 -31.00 13.68 -10.74
CA SER A 213 -32.02 14.69 -11.07
C SER A 213 -32.61 15.32 -9.83
N LEU A 214 -32.94 14.52 -8.81
CA LEU A 214 -33.47 15.01 -7.53
C LEU A 214 -32.48 15.95 -6.83
N LEU A 215 -31.23 15.54 -6.67
CA LEU A 215 -30.19 16.36 -6.03
C LEU A 215 -29.95 17.66 -6.81
N CYS A 216 -29.88 17.59 -8.15
CA CYS A 216 -29.75 18.78 -9.00
C CYS A 216 -30.95 19.71 -8.90
N ASP A 217 -32.18 19.18 -8.84
CA ASP A 217 -33.39 19.99 -8.73
C ASP A 217 -33.50 20.65 -7.35
N LEU A 218 -33.20 19.92 -6.27
CA LEU A 218 -33.13 20.46 -4.91
C LEU A 218 -32.03 21.53 -4.78
N ALA A 219 -30.84 21.29 -5.34
CA ALA A 219 -29.77 22.28 -5.38
C ALA A 219 -30.17 23.52 -6.18
N ARG A 220 -30.86 23.36 -7.32
CA ARG A 220 -31.37 24.49 -8.11
C ARG A 220 -32.41 25.31 -7.35
N GLN A 221 -33.27 24.66 -6.57
CA GLN A 221 -34.37 25.32 -5.86
C GLN A 221 -33.93 25.93 -4.51
N HIS A 222 -32.97 25.30 -3.83
CA HIS A 222 -32.65 25.61 -2.43
C HIS A 222 -31.15 25.75 -2.14
N GLY A 223 -30.26 25.55 -3.11
CA GLY A 223 -28.81 25.58 -2.93
C GLY A 223 -28.24 27.00 -2.91
N VAL A 224 -27.66 27.39 -1.78
CA VAL A 224 -27.20 28.77 -1.53
C VAL A 224 -25.69 28.90 -1.63
N GLU A 225 -24.92 28.13 -0.86
CA GLU A 225 -23.45 28.24 -0.76
C GLU A 225 -22.68 26.94 -1.09
N SER A 226 -23.18 26.18 -2.06
CA SER A 226 -22.52 24.96 -2.52
C SER A 226 -21.35 25.28 -3.47
N GLY A 227 -20.20 25.65 -2.90
CA GLY A 227 -18.95 25.93 -3.64
C GLY A 227 -18.13 24.68 -3.98
N LEU A 228 -17.00 24.86 -4.67
CA LEU A 228 -16.03 23.85 -5.09
C LEU A 228 -15.56 23.00 -3.90
N ALA A 229 -15.35 23.62 -2.74
CA ALA A 229 -14.94 22.92 -1.53
C ALA A 229 -16.00 21.90 -1.03
N GLY A 230 -17.29 22.20 -1.18
CA GLY A 230 -18.41 21.35 -0.72
C GLY A 230 -18.53 20.00 -1.45
N ARG A 231 -17.86 19.84 -2.59
CA ARG A 231 -17.75 18.55 -3.30
C ARG A 231 -16.82 17.57 -2.58
N ASP A 232 -15.72 18.07 -2.02
CA ASP A 232 -14.58 17.26 -1.60
C ASP A 232 -14.49 17.14 -0.07
N ILE A 233 -14.96 18.16 0.67
CA ILE A 233 -14.97 18.14 2.14
C ILE A 233 -16.18 17.39 2.72
N ALA A 234 -17.29 17.33 1.96
CA ALA A 234 -18.55 16.69 2.33
C ALA A 234 -18.97 15.65 1.27
N PRO A 235 -18.23 14.54 1.15
CA PRO A 235 -18.38 13.61 0.02
C PRO A 235 -19.65 12.75 0.09
N LEU A 236 -20.39 12.76 1.20
CA LEU A 236 -21.58 11.93 1.40
C LEU A 236 -22.84 12.81 1.43
N VAL A 237 -23.94 12.26 0.89
CA VAL A 237 -25.27 12.83 1.04
C VAL A 237 -26.20 11.88 1.78
N PHE A 238 -27.03 12.44 2.66
CA PHE A 238 -28.16 11.79 3.30
C PHE A 238 -29.45 12.44 2.76
N VAL A 239 -30.28 11.68 2.06
CA VAL A 239 -31.51 12.19 1.43
C VAL A 239 -32.70 11.91 2.35
N ALA A 240 -33.55 12.91 2.59
CA ALA A 240 -34.77 12.73 3.39
C ALA A 240 -35.70 11.69 2.76
N ALA A 241 -36.42 10.95 3.60
CA ALA A 241 -37.38 9.95 3.15
C ALA A 241 -38.52 10.52 2.28
N ASP A 242 -38.86 11.81 2.47
CA ASP A 242 -39.86 12.52 1.67
C ASP A 242 -39.31 13.14 0.38
N GLU A 243 -38.01 12.97 0.11
CA GLU A 243 -37.28 13.54 -1.03
C GLU A 243 -37.36 15.08 -1.12
N ARG A 244 -37.71 15.79 -0.03
CA ARG A 244 -37.79 17.26 -0.02
C ARG A 244 -36.47 17.96 0.31
N GLY A 245 -35.44 17.23 0.73
CA GLY A 245 -34.13 17.79 1.05
C GLY A 245 -33.04 16.75 1.26
N TYR A 246 -31.79 17.20 1.36
CA TYR A 246 -30.64 16.36 1.68
C TYR A 246 -29.63 17.07 2.58
N LEU A 247 -28.83 16.30 3.33
CA LEU A 247 -27.70 16.76 4.14
C LEU A 247 -26.39 16.33 3.47
N GLU A 248 -25.41 17.24 3.41
CA GLU A 248 -24.04 16.90 3.00
C GLU A 248 -23.20 16.67 4.25
N PHE A 249 -22.48 15.55 4.32
CA PHE A 249 -21.72 15.18 5.51
C PHE A 249 -20.41 14.46 5.19
N SER A 250 -19.51 14.43 6.18
CA SER A 250 -18.31 13.61 6.19
C SER A 250 -18.28 12.69 7.42
N ARG A 251 -17.52 11.60 7.33
CA ARG A 251 -17.38 10.61 8.38
C ARG A 251 -15.91 10.23 8.57
N SER A 252 -15.47 10.09 9.81
CA SER A 252 -14.18 9.48 10.17
C SER A 252 -14.36 8.70 11.47
N GLY A 253 -14.11 7.38 11.41
CA GLY A 253 -14.40 6.47 12.53
C GLY A 253 -15.87 6.51 12.99
N ASP A 254 -16.07 6.78 14.28
CA ASP A 254 -17.38 6.94 14.93
C ASP A 254 -17.99 8.34 14.77
N ARG A 255 -17.30 9.28 14.10
CA ARG A 255 -17.66 10.70 14.04
C ARG A 255 -18.32 11.06 12.72
N LEU A 256 -19.39 11.84 12.79
CA LEU A 256 -20.15 12.32 11.64
C LEU A 256 -20.29 13.85 11.72
N LEU A 257 -19.82 14.56 10.69
CA LEU A 257 -19.91 16.01 10.57
C LEU A 257 -20.84 16.38 9.41
N VAL A 258 -21.98 16.98 9.73
CA VAL A 258 -22.90 17.58 8.75
C VAL A 258 -22.40 18.98 8.42
N TRP A 259 -22.20 19.26 7.14
CA TRP A 259 -21.67 20.51 6.62
C TRP A 259 -22.77 21.48 6.21
N SER A 260 -23.80 20.96 5.56
CA SER A 260 -24.84 21.77 4.94
C SER A 260 -26.14 20.97 4.84
N TYR A 261 -27.23 21.72 4.64
CA TYR A 261 -28.55 21.21 4.31
C TYR A 261 -29.04 21.92 3.07
N THR A 262 -29.61 21.16 2.13
CA THR A 262 -30.26 21.69 0.93
C THR A 262 -31.70 21.21 0.90
N GLY A 263 -32.64 22.14 1.08
CA GLY A 263 -34.07 21.88 1.05
C GLY A 263 -34.87 23.04 1.67
N PRO A 264 -36.21 22.92 1.75
CA PRO A 264 -37.08 23.89 2.40
C PRO A 264 -36.69 24.14 3.87
N SER A 265 -36.82 25.37 4.35
CA SER A 265 -36.43 25.76 5.71
C SER A 265 -37.23 25.05 6.81
N ASP A 266 -38.47 24.64 6.53
CA ASP A 266 -39.31 23.84 7.42
C ASP A 266 -38.89 22.35 7.50
N GLY A 267 -38.09 21.86 6.54
CA GLY A 267 -37.64 20.47 6.47
C GLY A 267 -36.36 20.16 7.27
N PHE A 268 -35.57 21.18 7.65
CA PHE A 268 -34.23 20.98 8.23
C PHE A 268 -34.25 20.19 9.55
N VAL A 269 -35.20 20.48 10.44
CA VAL A 269 -35.32 19.75 11.72
C VAL A 269 -35.77 18.31 11.49
N GLY A 270 -36.69 18.08 10.55
CA GLY A 270 -37.21 16.75 10.24
C GLY A 270 -36.15 15.79 9.69
N ILE A 271 -35.35 16.25 8.72
CA ILE A 271 -34.25 15.42 8.18
C ILE A 271 -33.15 15.15 9.22
N LEU A 272 -32.92 16.08 10.15
CA LEU A 272 -32.00 15.85 11.27
C LEU A 272 -32.54 14.81 12.26
N GLU A 273 -33.86 14.75 12.51
CA GLU A 273 -34.47 13.69 13.31
C GLU A 273 -34.27 12.31 12.66
N GLU A 274 -34.43 12.21 11.33
CA GLU A 274 -34.13 10.99 10.57
C GLU A 274 -32.66 10.58 10.69
N LEU A 275 -31.74 11.55 10.53
CA LEU A 275 -30.30 11.31 10.69
C LEU A 275 -29.94 10.90 12.11
N ILE A 276 -30.57 11.47 13.14
CA ILE A 276 -30.35 11.09 14.54
C ILE A 276 -30.72 9.63 14.77
N SER A 277 -31.83 9.16 14.21
CA SER A 277 -32.20 7.74 14.28
C SER A 277 -31.11 6.84 13.67
N TYR A 278 -30.55 7.26 12.53
CA TYR A 278 -29.42 6.57 11.90
C TYR A 278 -28.17 6.59 12.81
N VAL A 279 -27.78 7.75 13.33
CA VAL A 279 -26.61 7.95 14.20
C VAL A 279 -26.73 7.11 15.47
N GLN A 280 -27.89 7.09 16.12
CA GLN A 280 -28.14 6.30 17.33
C GLN A 280 -28.04 4.79 17.06
N THR A 281 -28.64 4.34 15.95
CA THR A 281 -28.58 2.92 15.52
C THR A 281 -27.14 2.47 15.29
N HIS A 282 -26.32 3.34 14.71
CA HIS A 282 -24.91 3.04 14.37
C HIS A 282 -23.92 3.52 15.45
N ARG A 283 -24.42 3.96 16.61
CA ARG A 283 -23.64 4.49 17.76
C ARG A 283 -22.63 5.58 17.40
N LEU A 284 -22.92 6.41 16.39
CA LEU A 284 -22.08 7.50 15.90
C LEU A 284 -22.18 8.76 16.79
N ARG A 285 -21.20 9.66 16.69
CA ARG A 285 -21.20 11.00 17.29
C ARG A 285 -21.52 12.04 16.23
N LEU A 286 -22.67 12.69 16.38
CA LEU A 286 -23.14 13.71 15.45
C LEU A 286 -22.58 15.08 15.79
N THR A 287 -22.10 15.79 14.78
CA THR A 287 -21.80 17.22 14.84
C THR A 287 -22.41 17.88 13.61
N VAL A 288 -23.05 19.02 13.79
CA VAL A 288 -23.75 19.74 12.72
C VAL A 288 -23.26 21.18 12.67
N LEU A 289 -22.73 21.61 11.52
CA LEU A 289 -22.56 23.04 11.23
C LEU A 289 -23.92 23.58 10.79
N SER A 290 -24.46 24.52 11.57
CA SER A 290 -25.83 25.01 11.36
C SER A 290 -25.86 26.53 11.28
N PRO A 291 -26.56 27.13 10.30
CA PRO A 291 -26.81 28.58 10.27
C PRO A 291 -27.85 29.01 11.30
N VAL A 292 -28.60 28.06 11.86
CA VAL A 292 -29.61 28.31 12.90
C VAL A 292 -29.21 27.65 14.21
N ARG A 293 -29.58 28.28 15.33
CA ARG A 293 -29.32 27.74 16.66
C ARG A 293 -30.22 26.53 16.93
N LEU A 294 -29.63 25.36 17.16
CA LEU A 294 -30.35 24.15 17.57
C LEU A 294 -30.40 24.05 19.11
N GLU A 295 -31.60 23.98 19.67
CA GLU A 295 -31.81 23.78 21.12
C GLU A 295 -32.22 22.33 21.41
N GLN A 296 -33.12 21.77 20.59
CA GLN A 296 -33.62 20.40 20.71
C GLN A 296 -34.01 19.88 19.32
N VAL A 297 -33.69 18.61 19.04
CA VAL A 297 -34.13 17.90 17.83
C VAL A 297 -34.65 16.53 18.27
N GLY A 298 -35.93 16.26 18.03
CA GLY A 298 -36.64 15.13 18.63
C GLY A 298 -36.52 15.12 20.16
N ALA A 299 -36.01 14.01 20.72
CA ALA A 299 -35.80 13.86 22.15
C ALA A 299 -34.41 14.31 22.65
N LEU A 300 -33.50 14.72 21.75
CA LEU A 300 -32.12 15.08 22.12
C LEU A 300 -31.98 16.59 22.31
N ALA A 301 -31.40 16.98 23.44
CA ALA A 301 -30.95 18.35 23.68
C ALA A 301 -29.63 18.61 22.94
N PHE A 302 -29.52 19.78 22.31
CA PHE A 302 -28.34 20.21 21.60
C PHE A 302 -27.65 21.38 22.31
N THR A 303 -26.33 21.36 22.28
CA THR A 303 -25.53 22.57 22.46
C THR A 303 -25.35 23.25 21.11
N ALA A 304 -25.30 24.58 21.09
CA ALA A 304 -25.08 25.37 19.88
C ALA A 304 -24.06 26.47 20.18
N THR A 305 -22.79 26.18 19.89
CA THR A 305 -21.67 27.10 20.18
C THR A 305 -21.35 27.92 18.94
N PRO A 306 -21.31 29.27 19.00
CA PRO A 306 -20.87 30.10 17.88
C PRO A 306 -19.47 29.68 17.41
N PHE A 307 -19.38 29.26 16.16
CA PHE A 307 -18.19 28.60 15.62
C PHE A 307 -17.62 29.35 14.42
N GLY A 308 -18.43 30.10 13.70
CA GLY A 308 -17.99 30.88 12.55
C GLY A 308 -19.03 31.87 12.08
N VAL A 309 -18.75 32.44 10.91
CA VAL A 309 -19.59 33.44 10.26
C VAL A 309 -19.51 33.30 8.74
N VAL A 310 -20.65 33.40 8.07
CA VAL A 310 -20.75 33.65 6.64
C VAL A 310 -20.89 35.15 6.43
N GLN A 311 -20.11 35.71 5.50
CA GLN A 311 -20.08 37.15 5.23
C GLN A 311 -20.62 37.42 3.83
N GLN A 312 -21.70 38.18 3.69
CA GLN A 312 -22.36 38.44 2.41
C GLN A 312 -22.68 39.92 2.19
N LEU A 313 -22.75 40.35 0.92
CA LEU A 313 -23.39 41.60 0.52
C LEU A 313 -24.75 41.26 -0.05
N GLU A 314 -25.83 41.56 0.67
CA GLU A 314 -27.21 41.23 0.25
C GLU A 314 -27.78 42.23 -0.78
N ASP A 315 -27.25 43.45 -0.83
CA ASP A 315 -27.60 44.49 -1.81
C ASP A 315 -26.35 45.00 -2.54
N LEU A 316 -25.99 44.30 -3.62
CA LEU A 316 -24.84 44.65 -4.45
C LEU A 316 -25.04 46.00 -5.18
N ALA A 317 -26.29 46.43 -5.42
CA ALA A 317 -26.59 47.70 -6.05
C ALA A 317 -26.23 48.90 -5.15
N ALA A 318 -26.36 48.74 -3.82
CA ALA A 318 -25.96 49.73 -2.84
C ALA A 318 -24.44 49.78 -2.57
N PHE A 319 -23.67 48.79 -3.05
CA PHE A 319 -22.21 48.79 -2.86
C PHE A 319 -21.56 49.94 -3.64
N THR A 320 -20.88 50.82 -2.91
CA THR A 320 -20.10 51.93 -3.49
C THR A 320 -18.80 52.11 -2.72
N LEU A 321 -17.69 52.36 -3.42
CA LEU A 321 -16.45 52.74 -2.76
C LEU A 321 -16.50 54.11 -2.10
N ASP A 322 -17.52 54.93 -2.35
CA ASP A 322 -17.62 56.29 -1.82
C ASP A 322 -18.02 56.35 -0.34
N GLY A 323 -17.73 57.49 0.30
CA GLY A 323 -18.09 57.73 1.69
C GLY A 323 -17.07 57.27 2.74
N PRO A 324 -17.37 57.46 4.04
CA PRO A 324 -16.40 57.26 5.11
C PRO A 324 -16.21 55.77 5.49
N LYS A 325 -17.25 54.93 5.34
CA LYS A 325 -17.23 53.52 5.80
C LYS A 325 -16.20 52.64 5.06
N LEU A 326 -15.94 52.95 3.79
CA LEU A 326 -15.04 52.19 2.89
C LEU A 326 -13.74 52.95 2.57
N GLN A 327 -13.39 53.99 3.34
CA GLN A 327 -12.17 54.79 3.12
C GLN A 327 -10.89 53.94 3.08
N ARG A 328 -10.79 52.91 3.93
CA ARG A 328 -9.64 51.99 3.98
C ARG A 328 -9.52 51.18 2.70
N LEU A 329 -10.62 50.52 2.29
CA LEU A 329 -10.68 49.75 1.04
C LEU A 329 -10.36 50.62 -0.17
N ARG A 330 -11.02 51.78 -0.28
CA ARG A 330 -10.75 52.78 -1.33
C ARG A 330 -9.28 53.22 -1.39
N GLY A 331 -8.63 53.37 -0.24
CA GLY A 331 -7.21 53.70 -0.15
C GLY A 331 -6.29 52.59 -0.66
N MET A 332 -6.64 51.32 -0.44
CA MET A 332 -5.91 50.15 -0.93
C MET A 332 -6.06 49.99 -2.44
N VAL A 333 -7.30 50.06 -2.95
CA VAL A 333 -7.62 50.06 -4.38
C VAL A 333 -6.85 51.15 -5.12
N ARG A 334 -6.88 52.41 -4.63
CA ARG A 334 -6.14 53.53 -5.24
C ARG A 334 -4.62 53.40 -5.20
N ARG A 335 -4.09 52.61 -4.26
CA ARG A 335 -2.65 52.36 -4.17
C ARG A 335 -2.24 51.32 -5.20
N PHE A 336 -3.04 50.26 -5.34
CA PHE A 336 -2.83 49.21 -6.31
C PHE A 336 -2.90 49.73 -7.75
N THR A 337 -3.84 50.64 -8.06
CA THR A 337 -3.93 51.28 -9.40
C THR A 337 -2.72 52.14 -9.77
N ARG A 338 -1.77 52.38 -8.85
CA ARG A 338 -0.50 53.07 -9.14
C ARG A 338 0.67 52.11 -9.32
N ALA A 339 0.45 50.81 -9.18
CA ALA A 339 1.50 49.79 -9.27
C ALA A 339 1.97 49.55 -10.72
N GLY A 340 1.14 49.87 -11.72
CA GLY A 340 1.40 49.68 -13.14
C GLY A 340 0.11 49.84 -13.95
N ASP A 341 0.10 49.35 -15.18
CA ASP A 341 -1.12 49.16 -15.97
C ASP A 341 -1.88 47.93 -15.45
N VAL A 342 -3.00 48.15 -14.77
CA VAL A 342 -3.76 47.10 -14.08
C VAL A 342 -5.06 46.78 -14.79
N ALA A 343 -5.32 45.49 -15.03
CA ALA A 343 -6.55 45.03 -15.66
C ALA A 343 -7.14 43.82 -14.92
N VAL A 344 -8.47 43.76 -14.87
CA VAL A 344 -9.22 42.58 -14.43
C VAL A 344 -10.10 42.14 -15.59
N THR A 345 -9.93 40.90 -16.04
CA THR A 345 -10.66 40.35 -17.19
C THR A 345 -11.31 39.03 -16.82
N GLU A 346 -12.57 38.85 -17.20
CA GLU A 346 -13.21 37.54 -17.15
C GLU A 346 -12.58 36.64 -18.20
N TYR A 347 -12.29 35.41 -17.81
CA TYR A 347 -11.62 34.42 -18.63
C TYR A 347 -12.43 33.14 -18.67
N SER A 348 -12.65 32.62 -19.88
CA SER A 348 -13.27 31.32 -20.09
C SER A 348 -12.18 30.26 -20.10
N THR A 349 -12.17 29.38 -19.10
CA THR A 349 -11.22 28.25 -19.04
C THR A 349 -11.27 27.45 -20.35
N GLY A 350 -10.11 27.10 -20.89
CA GLY A 350 -10.00 26.42 -22.19
C GLY A 350 -10.06 27.35 -23.41
N SER A 351 -10.21 28.67 -23.24
CA SER A 351 -10.22 29.61 -24.38
C SER A 351 -8.83 29.99 -24.91
N ASP A 352 -7.80 29.97 -24.05
CA ASP A 352 -6.40 30.18 -24.42
C ASP A 352 -5.48 29.26 -23.61
N PRO A 353 -4.92 28.19 -24.23
CA PRO A 353 -4.03 27.26 -23.54
C PRO A 353 -2.82 27.90 -22.86
N ALA A 354 -2.32 29.04 -23.36
CA ALA A 354 -1.21 29.74 -22.75
C ALA A 354 -1.63 30.42 -21.43
N VAL A 355 -2.86 30.92 -21.35
CA VAL A 355 -3.43 31.51 -20.13
C VAL A 355 -3.80 30.40 -19.14
N ASP A 356 -4.31 29.26 -19.59
CA ASP A 356 -4.56 28.08 -18.75
C ASP A 356 -3.27 27.57 -18.09
N ALA A 357 -2.16 27.50 -18.84
CA ALA A 357 -0.85 27.13 -18.30
C ALA A 357 -0.35 28.14 -17.24
N GLN A 358 -0.50 29.44 -17.49
CA GLN A 358 -0.14 30.49 -16.52
C GLN A 358 -1.00 30.42 -15.25
N LEU A 359 -2.29 30.05 -15.39
CA LEU A 359 -3.20 29.82 -14.27
C LEU A 359 -2.75 28.64 -13.41
N VAL A 360 -2.39 27.51 -14.03
CA VAL A 360 -1.89 26.34 -13.31
C VAL A 360 -0.59 26.66 -12.57
N GLU A 361 0.35 27.34 -13.24
CA GLU A 361 1.59 27.79 -12.62
C GLU A 361 1.33 28.73 -11.42
N LEU A 362 0.36 29.65 -11.54
CA LEU A 362 -0.05 30.53 -10.45
C LEU A 362 -0.60 29.75 -9.25
N VAL A 363 -1.44 28.73 -9.49
CA VAL A 363 -1.98 27.87 -8.43
C VAL A 363 -0.86 27.08 -7.75
N GLU A 364 0.10 26.56 -8.50
CA GLU A 364 1.25 25.81 -7.96
C GLU A 364 2.17 26.71 -7.14
N ARG A 365 2.49 27.92 -7.62
CA ARG A 365 3.26 28.92 -6.85
C ARG A 365 2.53 29.33 -5.58
N TRP A 366 1.23 29.58 -5.67
CA TRP A 366 0.41 29.90 -4.49
C TRP A 366 0.44 28.74 -3.48
N ALA A 367 0.29 27.50 -3.94
CA ALA A 367 0.29 26.31 -3.09
C ALA A 367 1.65 26.09 -2.41
N ALA A 368 2.76 26.27 -3.14
CA ALA A 368 4.12 26.14 -2.61
C ALA A 368 4.42 27.13 -1.47
N GLY A 369 3.79 28.32 -1.49
CA GLY A 369 3.91 29.32 -0.43
C GLY A 369 3.08 29.05 0.83
N LYS A 370 2.24 28.00 0.86
CA LYS A 370 1.37 27.68 2.00
C LYS A 370 1.91 26.50 2.80
N ARG A 371 1.77 26.57 4.14
CA ARG A 371 2.08 25.46 5.05
C ARG A 371 1.08 24.30 4.98
N VAL A 372 -0.17 24.61 4.65
CA VAL A 372 -1.26 23.63 4.46
C VAL A 372 -2.07 24.10 3.27
N VAL A 373 -2.28 23.21 2.30
CA VAL A 373 -3.09 23.44 1.10
C VAL A 373 -4.30 22.52 1.18
N ASN A 374 -5.50 23.07 1.02
CA ASN A 374 -6.70 22.25 1.02
C ASN A 374 -6.72 21.33 -0.22
N PRO A 375 -7.02 20.03 -0.09
CA PRO A 375 -7.08 19.09 -1.22
C PRO A 375 -7.87 19.57 -2.45
N TYR A 376 -8.93 20.37 -2.28
CA TYR A 376 -9.70 20.88 -3.42
C TYR A 376 -8.90 21.82 -4.32
N ALA A 377 -7.88 22.54 -3.80
CA ALA A 377 -7.04 23.42 -4.61
C ALA A 377 -6.26 22.64 -5.69
N TYR A 378 -5.85 21.41 -5.39
CA TYR A 378 -5.25 20.51 -6.38
C TYR A 378 -6.29 20.04 -7.39
N THR A 379 -7.55 19.88 -6.98
CA THR A 379 -8.61 19.47 -7.90
C THR A 379 -8.97 20.60 -8.86
N ILE A 380 -9.06 21.84 -8.38
CA ILE A 380 -9.20 23.04 -9.21
C ILE A 380 -8.02 23.16 -10.18
N ARG A 381 -6.79 22.92 -9.71
CA ARG A 381 -5.60 22.91 -10.58
C ARG A 381 -5.77 21.95 -11.75
N GLU A 382 -6.22 20.72 -11.50
CA GLU A 382 -6.46 19.73 -12.57
C GLU A 382 -7.58 20.14 -13.53
N GLU A 383 -8.65 20.77 -13.03
CA GLU A 383 -9.78 21.24 -13.85
C GLU A 383 -9.41 22.43 -14.75
N LEU A 384 -8.64 23.38 -14.22
CA LEU A 384 -8.09 24.50 -14.98
C LEU A 384 -7.14 24.01 -16.08
N ARG A 385 -6.29 23.03 -15.74
CA ARG A 385 -5.39 22.32 -16.65
C ARG A 385 -6.13 21.58 -17.77
N GLY A 386 -7.26 20.96 -17.45
CA GLY A 386 -8.12 20.28 -18.42
C GLY A 386 -8.93 21.23 -19.30
N GLY A 387 -8.85 22.56 -19.09
CA GLY A 387 -9.63 23.53 -19.84
C GLY A 387 -11.14 23.49 -19.52
N ALA A 388 -11.54 22.84 -18.44
CA ALA A 388 -12.94 22.46 -18.21
C ALA A 388 -13.36 22.68 -16.75
N LEU A 389 -13.69 23.94 -16.42
CA LEU A 389 -14.40 24.29 -15.20
C LEU A 389 -15.92 24.25 -15.47
N PRO A 390 -16.77 23.67 -14.59
CA PRO A 390 -18.21 23.68 -14.79
C PRO A 390 -18.77 25.10 -15.01
N ALA A 391 -19.82 25.23 -15.83
CA ALA A 391 -20.35 26.52 -16.28
C ALA A 391 -20.89 27.41 -15.15
N ASP A 392 -21.12 26.85 -13.96
CA ASP A 392 -21.54 27.60 -12.78
C ASP A 392 -20.39 28.37 -12.12
N HIS A 393 -19.14 28.16 -12.56
CA HIS A 393 -17.96 28.86 -12.08
C HIS A 393 -17.46 29.89 -13.10
N ARG A 394 -17.07 31.08 -12.63
CA ARG A 394 -16.50 32.16 -13.44
C ARG A 394 -15.10 32.49 -12.94
N VAL A 395 -14.15 32.63 -13.87
CA VAL A 395 -12.74 32.90 -13.56
C VAL A 395 -12.41 34.35 -13.95
N PHE A 396 -11.84 35.11 -13.01
CA PHE A 396 -11.41 36.48 -13.22
C PHE A 396 -9.89 36.57 -13.01
N LEU A 397 -9.20 37.10 -14.03
CA LEU A 397 -7.75 37.25 -14.04
C LEU A 397 -7.37 38.68 -13.75
N THR A 398 -6.37 38.88 -12.90
CA THR A 398 -5.80 40.19 -12.60
C THR A 398 -4.38 40.25 -13.10
N SER A 399 -4.10 41.20 -14.01
CA SER A 399 -2.78 41.44 -14.56
C SER A 399 -2.24 42.82 -14.17
N VAL A 400 -0.92 42.91 -14.06
CA VAL A 400 -0.17 44.16 -13.82
C VAL A 400 0.94 44.22 -14.86
N ASP A 401 0.93 45.27 -15.68
CA ASP A 401 1.84 45.47 -16.83
C ASP A 401 1.84 44.28 -17.80
N GLY A 402 0.66 43.71 -18.04
CA GLY A 402 0.47 42.54 -18.93
C GLY A 402 0.87 41.19 -18.32
N VAL A 403 1.34 41.14 -17.07
CA VAL A 403 1.71 39.90 -16.37
C VAL A 403 0.59 39.44 -15.45
N LEU A 404 0.17 38.18 -15.53
CA LEU A 404 -0.83 37.58 -14.64
C LEU A 404 -0.32 37.54 -13.19
N ARG A 405 -1.08 38.12 -12.26
CA ARG A 405 -0.72 38.19 -10.82
C ARG A 405 -1.71 37.50 -9.88
N ALA A 406 -3.00 37.45 -10.26
CA ALA A 406 -4.01 36.76 -9.47
C ALA A 406 -5.11 36.15 -10.35
N ALA A 407 -5.74 35.11 -9.84
CA ALA A 407 -6.93 34.48 -10.39
C ALA A 407 -7.96 34.30 -9.27
N VAL A 408 -9.18 34.75 -9.51
CA VAL A 408 -10.30 34.66 -8.57
C VAL A 408 -11.42 33.87 -9.23
N ILE A 409 -11.90 32.84 -8.56
CA ILE A 409 -13.01 32.00 -9.00
C ILE A 409 -14.23 32.33 -8.16
N VAL A 410 -15.34 32.65 -8.83
CA VAL A 410 -16.64 32.83 -8.19
C VAL A 410 -17.64 31.80 -8.71
N THR A 411 -18.45 31.27 -7.80
CA THR A 411 -19.39 30.18 -8.08
C THR A 411 -20.82 30.68 -7.95
N ARG A 412 -21.66 30.36 -8.94
CA ARG A 412 -23.05 30.77 -8.97
C ARG A 412 -23.83 30.13 -7.80
N MET A 413 -24.57 30.96 -7.08
CA MET A 413 -25.54 30.51 -6.09
C MET A 413 -26.78 30.01 -6.84
N SER A 414 -27.21 28.78 -6.58
CA SER A 414 -28.18 28.11 -7.46
C SER A 414 -29.61 28.61 -7.25
N SER A 415 -30.00 28.88 -6.01
CA SER A 415 -31.34 29.37 -5.63
C SER A 415 -31.46 30.89 -5.54
N GLU A 416 -30.34 31.62 -5.64
CA GLU A 416 -30.30 33.07 -5.46
C GLU A 416 -29.61 33.75 -6.65
N LEU A 417 -29.96 35.01 -6.91
CA LEU A 417 -29.26 35.80 -7.94
C LEU A 417 -27.94 36.34 -7.36
N GLY A 418 -27.01 35.43 -7.10
CA GLY A 418 -25.77 35.73 -6.39
C GLY A 418 -24.59 34.85 -6.80
N TYR A 419 -23.40 35.26 -6.34
CA TYR A 419 -22.16 34.52 -6.51
C TYR A 419 -21.39 34.42 -5.19
N LEU A 420 -20.79 33.25 -4.97
CA LEU A 420 -19.87 32.93 -3.88
C LEU A 420 -18.42 33.12 -4.34
N LEU A 421 -17.62 33.87 -3.57
CA LEU A 421 -16.16 33.88 -3.67
C LEU A 421 -15.60 32.54 -3.18
N ASP A 422 -15.14 31.71 -4.12
CA ASP A 422 -14.86 30.29 -3.85
C ASP A 422 -13.36 29.99 -3.73
N ALA A 423 -12.53 30.57 -4.62
CA ALA A 423 -11.09 30.40 -4.57
C ALA A 423 -10.33 31.64 -5.07
N GLU A 424 -9.23 31.99 -4.38
CA GLU A 424 -8.32 33.07 -4.76
C GLU A 424 -6.86 32.60 -4.80
N PHE A 425 -6.25 32.66 -5.98
CA PHE A 425 -4.86 32.31 -6.21
C PHE A 425 -4.05 33.57 -6.57
N TYR A 426 -2.93 33.80 -5.89
CA TYR A 426 -2.06 34.96 -6.12
C TYR A 426 -0.63 34.68 -5.64
N GLY A 427 0.37 35.23 -6.32
CA GLY A 427 1.77 35.06 -5.95
C GLY A 427 2.27 36.07 -4.90
N ASP A 428 3.44 35.81 -4.31
CA ASP A 428 4.11 36.70 -3.34
C ASP A 428 4.51 38.06 -3.93
N ASP A 429 4.60 38.11 -5.26
CA ASP A 429 4.88 39.27 -6.08
C ASP A 429 3.65 40.20 -6.29
N MET A 430 2.48 39.84 -5.77
CA MET A 430 1.25 40.64 -5.87
C MET A 430 1.34 41.92 -5.02
N PRO A 431 1.26 43.13 -5.63
CA PRO A 431 1.29 44.38 -4.87
C PRO A 431 0.13 44.50 -3.86
N ALA A 432 0.41 45.14 -2.72
CA ALA A 432 -0.58 45.32 -1.65
C ALA A 432 -1.84 46.05 -2.16
N GLY A 433 -3.01 45.47 -1.87
CA GLY A 433 -4.30 45.97 -2.34
C GLY A 433 -4.79 45.33 -3.64
N GLY A 434 -4.02 44.41 -4.23
CA GLY A 434 -4.36 43.78 -5.51
C GLY A 434 -5.56 42.85 -5.44
N LEU A 435 -5.65 41.99 -4.42
CA LEU A 435 -6.82 41.11 -4.27
C LEU A 435 -8.08 41.93 -3.97
N GLU A 436 -7.96 42.98 -3.15
CA GLU A 436 -9.07 43.91 -2.91
C GLU A 436 -9.54 44.62 -4.18
N TYR A 437 -8.60 45.07 -5.01
CA TYR A 437 -8.91 45.66 -6.32
C TYR A 437 -9.66 44.66 -7.21
N SER A 438 -9.15 43.42 -7.29
CA SER A 438 -9.73 42.33 -8.10
C SER A 438 -11.19 42.09 -7.73
N ILE A 439 -11.46 41.89 -6.44
CA ILE A 439 -12.82 41.63 -5.93
C ILE A 439 -13.74 42.83 -6.15
N VAL A 440 -13.26 44.07 -5.98
CA VAL A 440 -14.08 45.27 -6.29
C VAL A 440 -14.47 45.31 -7.77
N GLN A 441 -13.55 44.99 -8.69
CA GLN A 441 -13.87 44.94 -10.12
C GLN A 441 -14.87 43.83 -10.45
N ILE A 442 -14.75 42.67 -9.80
CA ILE A 442 -15.71 41.56 -9.93
C ILE A 442 -17.08 42.00 -9.43
N ILE A 443 -17.16 42.61 -8.25
CA ILE A 443 -18.42 43.14 -7.70
C ILE A 443 -19.07 44.14 -8.67
N GLU A 444 -18.30 45.06 -9.26
CA GLU A 444 -18.80 46.04 -10.23
C GLU A 444 -19.29 45.39 -11.54
N ALA A 445 -18.59 44.37 -12.04
CA ALA A 445 -19.03 43.58 -13.20
C ALA A 445 -20.36 42.87 -12.91
N LEU A 446 -20.43 42.13 -11.81
CA LEU A 446 -21.64 41.42 -11.37
C LEU A 446 -22.81 42.39 -11.11
N ARG A 447 -22.56 43.54 -10.49
CA ARG A 447 -23.57 44.59 -10.27
C ARG A 447 -24.14 45.11 -11.59
N THR A 448 -23.29 45.29 -12.61
CA THR A 448 -23.72 45.76 -13.94
C THR A 448 -24.58 44.73 -14.66
N GLU A 449 -24.37 43.45 -14.38
CA GLU A 449 -25.19 42.33 -14.88
C GLU A 449 -26.51 42.16 -14.10
N GLY A 450 -26.73 42.93 -13.03
CA GLY A 450 -27.93 42.88 -12.21
C GLY A 450 -27.90 41.81 -11.12
N VAL A 451 -26.72 41.25 -10.79
CA VAL A 451 -26.55 40.35 -9.63
C VAL A 451 -26.83 41.10 -8.34
N THR A 452 -27.57 40.48 -7.41
CA THR A 452 -28.01 41.12 -6.16
C THR A 452 -27.16 40.73 -4.96
N ILE A 453 -26.61 39.51 -4.92
CA ILE A 453 -25.89 38.98 -3.76
C ILE A 453 -24.44 38.62 -4.11
N PHE A 454 -23.50 38.97 -3.23
CA PHE A 454 -22.12 38.49 -3.30
C PHE A 454 -21.68 37.92 -1.95
N SER A 455 -21.50 36.61 -1.86
CA SER A 455 -21.02 35.93 -0.67
C SER A 455 -19.49 35.84 -0.66
N PHE A 456 -18.86 36.19 0.45
CA PHE A 456 -17.44 35.92 0.71
C PHE A 456 -17.21 34.52 1.30
N GLY A 457 -18.26 33.75 1.54
CA GLY A 457 -18.22 32.43 2.16
C GLY A 457 -17.89 32.43 3.65
N ALA A 458 -17.87 31.23 4.23
CA ALA A 458 -17.68 31.02 5.66
C ALA A 458 -16.26 31.34 6.16
N THR A 459 -16.18 31.75 7.42
CA THR A 459 -14.94 31.83 8.21
C THR A 459 -15.17 31.14 9.55
N PHE A 460 -14.42 30.07 9.81
CA PHE A 460 -14.50 29.30 11.05
C PHE A 460 -13.51 29.80 12.10
N GLY A 461 -13.80 29.56 13.38
CA GLY A 461 -12.95 29.94 14.51
C GLY A 461 -13.13 31.38 15.00
N VAL A 462 -14.19 32.08 14.56
CA VAL A 462 -14.48 33.46 14.98
C VAL A 462 -15.85 33.51 15.65
N LYS A 463 -15.89 34.08 16.85
CA LYS A 463 -17.12 34.37 17.58
C LYS A 463 -17.66 35.74 17.18
N VAL A 464 -18.80 35.76 16.50
CA VAL A 464 -19.51 37.00 16.04
C VAL A 464 -20.80 37.29 16.81
N CYS A 465 -21.32 36.30 17.55
CA CYS A 465 -22.50 36.43 18.39
C CYS A 465 -22.37 35.59 19.67
N ASP A 466 -23.28 35.80 20.62
CA ASP A 466 -23.44 34.94 21.79
C ASP A 466 -24.56 33.91 21.57
N SER A 467 -24.49 32.78 22.28
CA SER A 467 -25.52 31.73 22.27
C SER A 467 -25.86 31.30 23.70
N PRO A 468 -27.15 31.15 24.05
CA PRO A 468 -27.58 30.79 25.40
C PRO A 468 -27.32 29.32 25.77
N ASN A 469 -27.15 28.42 24.79
CA ASN A 469 -26.89 27.00 25.00
C ASN A 469 -25.50 26.58 24.43
N THR A 470 -24.50 27.45 24.59
CA THR A 470 -23.09 27.15 24.27
C THR A 470 -22.55 26.00 25.11
N SER A 471 -21.68 25.17 24.51
CA SER A 471 -20.85 24.21 25.25
C SER A 471 -19.63 24.93 25.85
N PRO A 472 -19.48 24.97 27.19
CA PRO A 472 -18.34 25.63 27.84
C PRO A 472 -16.98 24.96 27.53
N GLU A 473 -16.99 23.70 27.10
CA GLU A 473 -15.78 22.99 26.68
C GLU A 473 -15.35 23.41 25.28
N VAL A 474 -16.30 23.49 24.35
CA VAL A 474 -16.05 23.96 22.97
C VAL A 474 -15.59 25.42 22.98
N GLU A 475 -16.23 26.28 23.77
CA GLU A 475 -15.87 27.70 23.87
C GLU A 475 -14.44 27.89 24.37
N ARG A 476 -14.05 27.18 25.45
CA ARG A 476 -12.66 27.19 25.94
C ARG A 476 -11.66 26.71 24.90
N ALA A 477 -11.95 25.62 24.20
CA ALA A 477 -11.06 25.10 23.16
C ALA A 477 -10.90 26.09 21.98
N LEU A 478 -11.97 26.79 21.58
CA LEU A 478 -11.91 27.83 20.54
C LEU A 478 -11.11 29.05 21.00
N ASP A 479 -11.28 29.49 22.25
CA ASP A 479 -10.53 30.61 22.82
C ASP A 479 -9.03 30.29 22.93
N GLU A 480 -8.67 29.07 23.32
CA GLU A 480 -7.28 28.58 23.35
C GLU A 480 -6.66 28.59 21.95
N LEU A 481 -7.35 28.01 20.95
CA LEU A 481 -6.90 27.95 19.57
C LEU A 481 -6.81 29.33 18.89
N SER A 482 -7.69 30.27 19.26
CA SER A 482 -7.60 31.65 18.78
C SER A 482 -6.44 32.41 19.44
N SER A 483 -6.19 32.18 20.74
CA SER A 483 -5.13 32.86 21.49
C SER A 483 -3.74 32.41 21.06
N SER A 484 -3.61 31.17 20.59
CA SER A 484 -2.36 30.61 20.06
C SER A 484 -2.07 30.98 18.60
N GLY A 485 -3.01 31.66 17.94
CA GLY A 485 -2.90 32.03 16.52
C GLY A 485 -3.12 30.87 15.54
N MET A 486 -3.53 29.68 16.02
CA MET A 486 -3.90 28.54 15.15
C MET A 486 -5.19 28.79 14.38
N LEU A 487 -6.16 29.50 14.98
CA LEU A 487 -7.34 30.04 14.30
C LEU A 487 -7.11 31.53 14.02
N GLY A 488 -6.60 31.83 12.83
CA GLY A 488 -6.26 33.19 12.43
C GLY A 488 -7.49 34.05 12.12
N ARG A 489 -7.55 35.27 12.67
CA ARG A 489 -8.55 36.29 12.30
C ARG A 489 -8.33 36.94 10.94
N GLY A 490 -7.25 36.58 10.24
CA GLY A 490 -6.83 37.21 8.98
C GLY A 490 -7.91 37.14 7.89
N ASN A 491 -8.54 35.97 7.71
CA ASN A 491 -9.58 35.78 6.70
C ASN A 491 -10.83 36.62 7.01
N TYR A 492 -11.31 36.58 8.27
CA TYR A 492 -12.41 37.40 8.74
C TYR A 492 -12.13 38.90 8.54
N GLN A 493 -10.97 39.38 8.99
CA GLN A 493 -10.56 40.79 8.85
C GLN A 493 -10.41 41.23 7.39
N PHE A 494 -10.00 40.31 6.51
CA PHE A 494 -9.93 40.57 5.08
C PHE A 494 -11.32 40.86 4.51
N LYS A 495 -12.28 39.97 4.76
CA LYS A 495 -13.67 40.08 4.28
C LYS A 495 -14.40 41.30 4.89
N SER A 496 -14.15 41.62 6.16
CA SER A 496 -14.74 42.79 6.82
C SER A 496 -14.37 44.14 6.17
N LYS A 497 -13.33 44.21 5.32
CA LYS A 497 -12.97 45.43 4.57
C LYS A 497 -14.09 45.89 3.63
N PHE A 498 -14.91 44.96 3.15
CA PHE A 498 -16.01 45.19 2.22
C PHE A 498 -17.33 45.55 2.91
N ARG A 499 -17.37 45.51 4.26
CA ARG A 499 -18.57 45.73 5.08
C ARG A 499 -19.75 44.80 4.74
N PRO A 500 -19.53 43.47 4.69
CA PRO A 500 -20.61 42.51 4.52
C PRO A 500 -21.51 42.43 5.76
N ASP A 501 -22.72 41.96 5.56
CA ASP A 501 -23.60 41.42 6.60
C ASP A 501 -23.01 40.09 7.13
N GLU A 502 -23.22 39.82 8.42
CA GLU A 502 -22.61 38.71 9.14
C GLU A 502 -23.68 37.71 9.61
N LEU A 503 -23.68 36.53 9.00
CA LEU A 503 -24.60 35.43 9.32
C LEU A 503 -23.86 34.37 10.17
N PRO A 504 -24.26 34.11 11.43
CA PRO A 504 -23.53 33.21 12.30
C PRO A 504 -23.64 31.74 11.88
N ILE A 505 -22.55 30.98 12.08
CA ILE A 505 -22.53 29.51 12.01
C ILE A 505 -22.35 28.98 13.43
N TYR A 506 -23.22 28.06 13.83
CA TYR A 506 -23.16 27.34 15.09
C TYR A 506 -22.59 25.93 14.89
N LEU A 507 -21.69 25.52 15.79
CA LEU A 507 -21.32 24.12 15.97
C LEU A 507 -22.34 23.49 16.91
N CYS A 508 -23.24 22.69 16.35
CA CYS A 508 -24.31 22.03 17.07
C CYS A 508 -23.97 20.57 17.36
N GLN A 509 -24.07 20.18 18.63
CA GLN A 509 -23.74 18.82 19.08
C GLN A 509 -24.78 18.32 20.09
N PRO A 510 -25.16 17.03 20.05
CA PRO A 510 -25.91 16.40 21.13
C PRO A 510 -25.19 16.59 22.47
N ALA A 511 -25.93 17.05 23.49
CA ALA A 511 -25.34 17.45 24.77
C ALA A 511 -24.75 16.26 25.58
N ASP A 512 -25.16 15.04 25.27
CA ASP A 512 -24.74 13.81 25.95
C ASP A 512 -23.43 13.23 25.39
N ARG A 513 -23.09 13.53 24.14
CA ARG A 513 -21.95 12.89 23.45
C ARG A 513 -21.25 13.81 22.43
N PRO A 514 -20.66 14.95 22.88
CA PRO A 514 -20.00 15.89 21.98
C PRO A 514 -18.71 15.33 21.35
N THR A 515 -18.37 15.84 20.17
CA THR A 515 -17.08 15.59 19.48
C THR A 515 -16.10 16.72 19.83
N SER A 516 -14.82 16.41 20.07
CA SER A 516 -13.84 17.44 20.42
C SER A 516 -13.62 18.45 19.27
N VAL A 517 -13.34 19.70 19.60
CA VAL A 517 -13.09 20.76 18.59
C VAL A 517 -11.90 20.43 17.69
N ALA A 518 -10.86 19.81 18.25
CA ALA A 518 -9.68 19.38 17.48
C ALA A 518 -10.07 18.35 16.41
N ASP A 519 -10.90 17.36 16.77
CA ASP A 519 -11.40 16.35 15.83
C ASP A 519 -12.28 16.97 14.74
N VAL A 520 -13.14 17.92 15.10
CA VAL A 520 -13.95 18.66 14.12
C VAL A 520 -13.06 19.44 13.15
N LEU A 521 -12.02 20.13 13.63
CA LEU A 521 -11.07 20.84 12.77
C LEU A 521 -10.27 19.90 11.87
N VAL A 522 -9.90 18.71 12.34
CA VAL A 522 -9.26 17.67 11.52
C VAL A 522 -10.22 17.17 10.43
N MET A 523 -11.49 16.91 10.77
CA MET A 523 -12.50 16.52 9.78
C MET A 523 -12.76 17.62 8.74
N ILE A 524 -12.60 18.89 9.11
CA ILE A 524 -12.70 20.03 8.19
C ILE A 524 -11.47 20.14 7.27
N GLY A 525 -10.27 19.89 7.80
CA GLY A 525 -9.00 20.07 7.08
C GLY A 525 -8.53 18.86 6.27
N SER A 526 -8.94 17.65 6.59
CA SER A 526 -8.50 16.40 5.94
C SER A 526 -9.49 15.24 6.18
N PRO A 527 -10.61 15.16 5.43
CA PRO A 527 -11.52 14.02 5.50
C PRO A 527 -10.87 12.75 4.95
N GLU A 528 -11.05 11.60 5.60
CA GLU A 528 -10.55 10.32 5.09
C GLU A 528 -11.32 9.87 3.83
N PRO A 529 -10.66 9.42 2.75
CA PRO A 529 -11.32 8.77 1.63
C PRO A 529 -11.73 7.33 1.97
N LEU A 530 -12.93 6.91 1.56
CA LEU A 530 -13.40 5.53 1.68
C LEU A 530 -12.51 4.56 0.87
N ALA A 531 -12.19 3.40 1.44
CA ALA A 531 -11.47 2.31 0.77
C ALA A 531 -12.29 1.76 -0.43
N ARG A 532 -11.62 1.50 -1.56
CA ARG A 532 -12.25 1.20 -2.87
C ARG A 532 -12.60 -0.28 -3.10
N SER A 533 -12.19 -1.19 -2.23
CA SER A 533 -12.48 -2.63 -2.31
C SER A 533 -12.45 -3.27 -0.91
N PRO A 534 -13.30 -4.27 -0.60
CA PRO A 534 -13.23 -4.99 0.68
C PRO A 534 -11.88 -5.63 0.93
N LEU A 535 -11.17 -6.02 -0.14
CA LEU A 535 -9.82 -6.60 -0.07
C LEU A 535 -8.77 -5.62 0.48
N GLN A 536 -9.06 -4.32 0.49
CA GLN A 536 -8.16 -3.26 0.96
C GLN A 536 -8.47 -2.79 2.38
N LEU A 537 -9.55 -3.29 3.00
CA LEU A 537 -9.87 -2.96 4.40
C LEU A 537 -8.85 -3.60 5.33
N ALA A 538 -8.53 -2.94 6.45
CA ALA A 538 -7.72 -3.59 7.47
C ALA A 538 -8.52 -4.75 8.09
N HIS A 539 -7.83 -5.81 8.53
CA HIS A 539 -8.47 -6.99 9.12
C HIS A 539 -9.37 -6.64 10.32
N ARG A 540 -8.93 -5.75 11.21
CA ARG A 540 -9.76 -5.16 12.29
C ARG A 540 -11.05 -4.45 11.87
N ASP A 541 -11.12 -3.94 10.65
CA ASP A 541 -12.28 -3.18 10.18
C ASP A 541 -13.38 -4.12 9.63
N VAL A 542 -13.15 -5.44 9.64
CA VAL A 542 -14.04 -6.46 9.09
C VAL A 542 -14.55 -7.39 10.19
N SER A 543 -15.87 -7.39 10.39
CA SER A 543 -16.51 -8.14 11.47
C SER A 543 -16.42 -9.67 11.33
N ILE A 544 -16.51 -10.20 10.11
CA ILE A 544 -16.31 -11.62 9.80
C ILE A 544 -15.35 -11.70 8.62
N ASP A 545 -14.09 -11.93 8.95
CA ASP A 545 -13.03 -11.90 7.96
C ASP A 545 -12.53 -13.30 7.61
N LEU A 546 -12.89 -13.77 6.41
CA LEU A 546 -12.51 -15.06 5.85
C LEU A 546 -11.56 -14.89 4.66
N LEU A 547 -10.83 -13.77 4.58
CA LEU A 547 -9.85 -13.51 3.52
C LEU A 547 -8.63 -14.47 3.59
N THR A 548 -8.13 -14.68 4.80
CA THR A 548 -6.91 -15.46 5.08
C THR A 548 -7.03 -16.20 6.42
N ASP A 549 -6.50 -17.44 6.45
CA ASP A 549 -6.32 -18.25 7.67
C ASP A 549 -4.99 -17.93 8.39
N SER A 550 -4.19 -17.03 7.81
CA SER A 550 -2.89 -16.58 8.30
C SER A 550 -3.00 -15.62 9.49
N TRP A 551 -2.52 -16.03 10.67
CA TRP A 551 -2.42 -15.11 11.82
C TRP A 551 -1.41 -13.98 11.61
N ALA A 552 -0.48 -14.10 10.66
CA ALA A 552 0.52 -13.06 10.40
C ALA A 552 -0.05 -11.77 9.81
N GLU A 553 -1.26 -11.84 9.26
CA GLU A 553 -1.96 -10.71 8.63
C GLU A 553 -3.11 -10.20 9.51
N ARG A 554 -3.40 -10.88 10.63
CA ARG A 554 -4.60 -10.70 11.42
C ARG A 554 -4.31 -10.12 12.80
N ASP A 555 -5.26 -9.36 13.32
CA ASP A 555 -5.19 -8.68 14.61
C ASP A 555 -6.37 -9.02 15.54
N ASP A 556 -6.95 -10.22 15.39
CA ASP A 556 -8.08 -10.66 16.23
C ASP A 556 -7.73 -10.73 17.74
N PRO A 557 -8.68 -10.42 18.66
CA PRO A 557 -8.42 -10.44 20.10
C PRO A 557 -7.91 -11.77 20.66
N TRP A 558 -8.38 -12.89 20.12
CA TRP A 558 -7.96 -14.23 20.55
C TRP A 558 -6.53 -14.59 20.10
N ILE A 559 -6.00 -13.94 19.05
CA ILE A 559 -4.58 -14.02 18.68
C ILE A 559 -3.74 -13.37 19.77
N ALA A 560 -4.08 -12.13 20.12
CA ALA A 560 -3.35 -11.35 21.11
C ALA A 560 -3.33 -12.05 22.48
N GLU A 561 -4.44 -12.69 22.88
CA GLU A 561 -4.52 -13.46 24.12
C GLU A 561 -3.58 -14.67 24.11
N ARG A 562 -3.58 -15.47 23.04
CA ARG A 562 -2.67 -16.62 22.93
C ARG A 562 -1.21 -16.18 22.90
N MET A 563 -0.88 -15.11 22.16
CA MET A 563 0.48 -14.59 22.09
C MET A 563 0.99 -14.14 23.47
N ARG A 564 0.17 -13.44 24.26
CA ARG A 564 0.53 -13.08 25.65
C ARG A 564 0.78 -14.31 26.52
N GLY A 565 -0.05 -15.35 26.40
CA GLY A 565 0.15 -16.60 27.13
C GLY A 565 1.46 -17.29 26.77
N LEU A 566 1.79 -17.34 25.47
CA LEU A 566 3.05 -17.91 24.98
C LEU A 566 4.27 -17.10 25.40
N GLU A 567 4.19 -15.76 25.38
CA GLU A 567 5.25 -14.87 25.86
C GLU A 567 5.56 -15.08 27.35
N GLN A 568 4.52 -15.23 28.18
CA GLN A 568 4.68 -15.51 29.61
C GLN A 568 5.33 -16.88 29.85
N ALA A 569 4.92 -17.90 29.09
CA ALA A 569 5.48 -19.25 29.19
C ALA A 569 6.90 -19.37 28.62
N ALA A 570 7.29 -18.49 27.68
CA ALA A 570 8.63 -18.47 27.07
C ALA A 570 9.73 -17.95 28.01
N ALA A 571 9.37 -17.36 29.15
CA ALA A 571 10.31 -16.86 30.14
C ALA A 571 11.10 -18.02 30.80
N GLY A 572 12.30 -18.29 30.28
CA GLY A 572 13.17 -19.37 30.75
C GLY A 572 13.17 -20.63 29.88
N ALA A 573 12.44 -20.63 28.76
CA ALA A 573 12.48 -21.72 27.78
C ALA A 573 13.81 -21.75 27.00
N SER A 574 14.14 -22.92 26.44
CA SER A 574 15.23 -23.07 25.48
C SER A 574 14.97 -22.21 24.24
N ASP A 575 16.01 -21.62 23.67
CA ASP A 575 15.94 -20.92 22.38
C ASP A 575 16.24 -21.84 21.18
N THR A 576 16.63 -23.08 21.45
CA THR A 576 16.80 -24.12 20.45
C THR A 576 15.49 -24.88 20.30
N ILE A 577 15.03 -25.01 19.05
CA ILE A 577 13.83 -25.79 18.73
C ILE A 577 14.20 -27.26 18.74
N ASP A 578 13.73 -27.97 19.76
CA ASP A 578 13.91 -29.42 19.94
C ASP A 578 12.57 -30.02 20.35
N GLN A 579 11.95 -30.73 19.40
CA GLN A 579 10.59 -31.27 19.56
C GLN A 579 10.55 -32.75 19.13
N PRO A 580 10.00 -33.67 19.95
CA PRO A 580 10.00 -35.11 19.65
C PRO A 580 9.28 -35.51 18.37
N TRP A 581 8.36 -34.67 17.89
CA TRP A 581 7.57 -34.89 16.66
C TRP A 581 8.28 -34.42 15.38
N LEU A 582 9.43 -33.72 15.48
CA LEU A 582 10.24 -33.25 14.35
C LEU A 582 11.41 -34.22 14.07
N PRO A 583 11.34 -35.10 13.06
CA PRO A 583 12.36 -36.12 12.80
C PRO A 583 13.49 -35.61 11.88
N PHE A 584 14.10 -34.46 12.17
CA PHE A 584 15.16 -33.86 11.34
C PHE A 584 16.45 -33.63 12.14
N THR A 585 17.60 -33.68 11.46
CA THR A 585 18.91 -33.49 12.13
C THR A 585 19.25 -32.02 12.36
N LEU A 586 18.71 -31.13 11.53
CA LEU A 586 18.80 -29.69 11.70
C LEU A 586 17.41 -29.07 11.61
N VAL A 587 17.11 -28.17 12.54
CA VAL A 587 15.92 -27.31 12.52
C VAL A 587 16.35 -25.88 12.81
N LEU A 588 16.02 -24.96 11.90
CA LEU A 588 16.27 -23.53 12.08
C LEU A 588 14.94 -22.76 12.02
N SER A 589 14.76 -21.85 12.97
CA SER A 589 13.66 -20.89 12.96
C SER A 589 13.91 -19.76 11.97
N THR A 590 12.86 -19.33 11.28
CA THR A 590 12.87 -18.14 10.43
C THR A 590 11.71 -17.21 10.80
N PRO A 591 11.72 -15.93 10.38
CA PRO A 591 10.64 -14.99 10.70
C PRO A 591 9.29 -15.37 10.09
N SER A 592 9.27 -16.14 9.00
CA SER A 592 8.07 -16.54 8.27
C SER A 592 8.31 -17.78 7.40
N GLY A 593 7.24 -18.47 7.01
CA GLY A 593 7.31 -19.57 6.04
C GLY A 593 8.01 -19.18 4.73
N ARG A 594 7.68 -18.00 4.18
CA ARG A 594 8.34 -17.46 2.97
C ARG A 594 9.86 -17.32 3.15
N THR A 595 10.32 -16.94 4.34
CA THR A 595 11.76 -16.86 4.63
C THR A 595 12.38 -18.24 4.77
N ALA A 596 11.66 -19.23 5.30
CA ALA A 596 12.12 -20.63 5.34
C ALA A 596 12.28 -21.22 3.93
N GLU A 597 11.30 -21.00 3.05
CA GLU A 597 11.37 -21.36 1.62
C GLU A 597 12.60 -20.71 0.94
N ALA A 598 12.77 -19.40 1.12
CA ALA A 598 13.89 -18.66 0.55
C ALA A 598 15.24 -19.16 1.03
N LEU A 599 15.35 -19.48 2.33
CA LEU A 599 16.56 -20.02 2.94
C LEU A 599 16.87 -21.43 2.41
N LEU A 600 15.87 -22.32 2.33
CA LEU A 600 16.04 -23.66 1.76
C LEU A 600 16.52 -23.59 0.31
N CYS A 601 15.84 -22.81 -0.54
CA CYS A 601 16.16 -22.70 -1.97
C CYS A 601 17.56 -22.09 -2.18
N ARG A 602 17.93 -21.08 -1.38
CA ARG A 602 19.25 -20.43 -1.46
C ARG A 602 20.37 -21.36 -1.02
N SER A 603 20.17 -22.07 0.09
CA SER A 603 21.17 -22.97 0.67
C SER A 603 21.25 -24.34 0.00
N TRP A 604 20.39 -24.63 -0.99
CA TRP A 604 20.35 -25.95 -1.64
C TRP A 604 21.73 -26.38 -2.18
N PRO A 605 22.24 -27.59 -1.83
CA PRO A 605 23.60 -28.01 -2.16
C PRO A 605 23.79 -28.45 -3.63
N GLY A 606 22.72 -28.92 -4.27
CA GLY A 606 22.75 -29.53 -5.60
C GLY A 606 22.58 -28.55 -6.77
N ARG A 607 22.52 -29.11 -7.98
CA ARG A 607 22.21 -28.37 -9.20
C ARG A 607 20.85 -27.69 -9.10
N ARG A 608 20.72 -26.53 -9.75
CA ARG A 608 19.46 -25.79 -9.93
C ARG A 608 18.83 -26.25 -11.24
N GLY A 609 17.87 -27.15 -11.15
CA GLY A 609 17.17 -27.78 -12.26
C GLY A 609 15.67 -27.82 -11.98
N THR A 610 14.99 -28.86 -12.48
CA THR A 610 13.54 -29.01 -12.36
C THR A 610 13.13 -29.33 -10.92
N VAL A 611 12.06 -28.69 -10.44
CA VAL A 611 11.42 -28.99 -9.16
C VAL A 611 9.97 -29.40 -9.45
N LEU A 612 9.66 -30.68 -9.25
CA LEU A 612 8.31 -31.22 -9.47
C LEU A 612 7.44 -30.96 -8.24
N HIS A 613 6.18 -30.57 -8.42
CA HIS A 613 5.31 -30.28 -7.27
C HIS A 613 3.81 -30.47 -7.51
N ASN A 614 3.03 -30.63 -6.43
CA ASN A 614 1.58 -30.87 -6.46
C ASN A 614 0.73 -29.57 -6.41
N GLY A 615 1.18 -28.50 -7.10
CA GLY A 615 0.52 -27.18 -7.07
C GLY A 615 0.88 -26.33 -5.84
N LEU A 616 2.13 -25.81 -5.79
CA LEU A 616 2.63 -25.01 -4.67
C LEU A 616 1.98 -23.63 -4.63
N PHE A 617 1.95 -23.07 -3.42
CA PHE A 617 1.59 -21.68 -3.19
C PHE A 617 2.54 -20.69 -3.91
N PRO A 618 2.08 -19.50 -4.33
CA PRO A 618 2.92 -18.57 -5.11
C PRO A 618 4.25 -18.18 -4.47
N THR A 619 4.35 -18.11 -3.13
CA THR A 619 5.63 -17.79 -2.45
C THR A 619 6.73 -18.80 -2.76
N TRP A 620 6.38 -20.09 -2.81
CA TRP A 620 7.28 -21.16 -3.22
C TRP A 620 7.73 -20.99 -4.66
N LEU A 621 6.78 -20.71 -5.57
CA LEU A 621 7.09 -20.49 -6.98
C LEU A 621 8.09 -19.34 -7.13
N PHE A 622 7.89 -18.22 -6.42
CA PHE A 622 8.83 -17.09 -6.42
C PHE A 622 10.20 -17.44 -5.83
N ASN A 623 10.26 -18.21 -4.75
CA ASN A 623 11.52 -18.59 -4.13
C ASN A 623 12.32 -19.58 -4.98
N LEU A 624 11.65 -20.53 -5.63
CA LEU A 624 12.27 -21.45 -6.59
C LEU A 624 12.86 -20.68 -7.76
N ALA A 625 12.05 -19.79 -8.31
CA ALA A 625 12.40 -18.90 -9.40
C ALA A 625 13.61 -18.01 -9.10
N ASP A 626 13.58 -17.26 -8.00
CA ASP A 626 14.66 -16.36 -7.58
C ASP A 626 15.99 -17.13 -7.41
N GLN A 627 15.93 -18.42 -7.10
CA GLN A 627 17.09 -19.31 -6.94
C GLN A 627 17.39 -20.15 -8.19
N ARG A 628 16.80 -19.83 -9.34
CA ARG A 628 17.00 -20.46 -10.67
C ARG A 628 16.56 -21.93 -10.75
N PHE A 629 15.58 -22.33 -9.95
CA PHE A 629 14.89 -23.60 -10.16
C PHE A 629 13.75 -23.45 -11.18
N THR A 630 13.42 -24.57 -11.80
CA THR A 630 12.33 -24.70 -12.77
C THR A 630 11.16 -25.44 -12.11
N PRO A 631 10.18 -24.75 -11.50
CA PRO A 631 8.99 -25.42 -10.98
C PRO A 631 8.15 -26.01 -12.11
N VAL A 632 7.74 -27.26 -11.94
CA VAL A 632 6.81 -27.94 -12.84
C VAL A 632 5.70 -28.54 -12.00
N ALA A 633 4.49 -28.02 -12.20
CA ALA A 633 3.30 -28.57 -11.59
C ALA A 633 2.97 -29.93 -12.20
N LEU A 634 2.77 -30.95 -11.37
CA LEU A 634 2.27 -32.26 -11.73
C LEU A 634 0.95 -32.50 -10.98
N PRO A 635 -0.20 -32.19 -11.61
CA PRO A 635 -1.50 -32.55 -11.05
C PRO A 635 -1.59 -34.07 -10.89
N GLY A 636 -1.96 -34.55 -9.70
CA GLY A 636 -1.96 -35.97 -9.38
C GLY A 636 -0.56 -36.59 -9.25
N LEU A 637 0.44 -35.81 -8.81
CA LEU A 637 1.79 -36.33 -8.49
C LEU A 637 1.75 -37.51 -7.50
N ASP A 638 0.72 -37.51 -6.67
CA ASP A 638 0.38 -38.47 -5.65
C ASP A 638 -0.44 -39.67 -6.16
N GLU A 639 -0.84 -39.66 -7.45
CA GLU A 639 -1.71 -40.66 -8.06
C GLU A 639 -1.08 -41.29 -9.33
N GLY A 640 -1.34 -42.59 -9.54
CA GLY A 640 -1.04 -43.27 -10.81
C GLY A 640 0.45 -43.44 -11.12
N THR A 641 0.86 -43.18 -12.36
CA THR A 641 2.27 -43.29 -12.84
C THR A 641 2.89 -41.93 -13.18
N VAL A 642 2.22 -40.84 -12.81
CA VAL A 642 2.56 -39.48 -13.27
C VAL A 642 3.98 -39.09 -12.85
N LEU A 643 4.32 -39.35 -11.59
CA LEU A 643 5.64 -39.06 -11.05
C LEU A 643 6.72 -39.97 -11.64
N GLU A 644 6.42 -41.26 -11.80
CA GLU A 644 7.31 -42.24 -12.43
C GLU A 644 7.68 -41.83 -13.86
N ASP A 645 6.67 -41.42 -14.63
CA ASP A 645 6.81 -41.01 -16.02
C ASP A 645 7.60 -39.71 -16.12
N ALA A 646 7.35 -38.74 -15.22
CA ALA A 646 8.10 -37.49 -15.16
C ALA A 646 9.59 -37.76 -14.81
N LEU A 647 9.85 -38.58 -13.80
CA LEU A 647 11.22 -38.94 -13.40
C LEU A 647 11.91 -39.87 -14.41
N ALA A 648 11.17 -40.67 -15.19
CA ALA A 648 11.73 -41.49 -16.26
C ALA A 648 12.25 -40.66 -17.43
N ARG A 649 11.65 -39.49 -17.70
CA ARG A 649 12.09 -38.60 -18.77
C ARG A 649 13.41 -37.92 -18.46
N ASP A 650 13.61 -37.44 -17.23
CA ASP A 650 14.87 -36.79 -16.83
C ASP A 650 15.09 -36.72 -15.30
N ALA A 651 15.27 -37.86 -14.63
CA ALA A 651 15.61 -37.86 -13.20
C ALA A 651 16.91 -37.09 -12.87
N ARG A 652 17.87 -36.98 -13.81
CA ARG A 652 19.15 -36.30 -13.58
C ARG A 652 19.04 -34.78 -13.65
N GLY A 653 17.99 -34.26 -14.28
CA GLY A 653 17.64 -32.84 -14.33
C GLY A 653 16.78 -32.36 -13.17
N VAL A 654 16.19 -33.27 -12.36
CA VAL A 654 15.34 -32.91 -11.21
C VAL A 654 16.18 -32.64 -9.96
N SER A 655 16.05 -31.46 -9.38
CA SER A 655 16.73 -31.04 -8.15
C SER A 655 16.11 -31.65 -6.90
N PHE A 656 14.79 -31.59 -6.79
CA PHE A 656 13.98 -32.21 -5.73
C PHE A 656 12.50 -32.20 -6.13
N VAL A 657 11.68 -32.96 -5.40
CA VAL A 657 10.22 -32.93 -5.48
C VAL A 657 9.68 -32.23 -4.25
N VAL A 658 8.70 -31.33 -4.38
CA VAL A 658 8.03 -30.68 -3.24
C VAL A 658 6.58 -31.11 -3.16
N VAL A 659 6.14 -31.47 -1.96
CA VAL A 659 4.74 -31.81 -1.68
C VAL A 659 4.21 -30.95 -0.55
N GLU A 660 3.13 -30.21 -0.80
CA GLU A 660 2.42 -29.43 0.22
C GLU A 660 1.39 -30.29 0.97
N LEU A 661 1.40 -30.17 2.31
CA LEU A 661 0.53 -30.88 3.25
C LEU A 661 -0.25 -29.86 4.10
N SER A 662 -1.57 -29.76 4.00
CA SER A 662 -2.46 -30.16 2.90
C SER A 662 -2.35 -29.20 1.70
N CYS A 663 -2.62 -29.68 0.48
CA CYS A 663 -2.40 -28.89 -0.73
C CYS A 663 -3.35 -27.67 -0.79
N ASN A 664 -2.80 -26.46 -0.69
CA ASN A 664 -3.60 -25.25 -0.66
C ASN A 664 -4.26 -24.96 -2.01
N ALA A 665 -3.55 -25.15 -3.11
CA ALA A 665 -4.08 -24.89 -4.46
C ALA A 665 -5.28 -25.80 -4.80
N ALA A 666 -5.30 -27.03 -4.29
CA ALA A 666 -6.41 -27.97 -4.38
C ALA A 666 -7.58 -27.68 -3.39
N GLY A 667 -7.57 -26.52 -2.72
CA GLY A 667 -8.59 -26.15 -1.74
C GLY A 667 -8.39 -26.76 -0.34
N GLY A 668 -7.16 -27.14 0.01
CA GLY A 668 -6.85 -27.79 1.29
C GLY A 668 -7.10 -29.30 1.28
N ARG A 669 -6.93 -29.96 0.12
CA ARG A 669 -7.07 -31.42 0.03
C ARG A 669 -5.96 -32.11 0.84
N PRO A 670 -6.29 -32.97 1.82
CA PRO A 670 -5.29 -33.71 2.55
C PRO A 670 -4.70 -34.83 1.68
N LEU A 671 -3.40 -35.06 1.82
CA LEU A 671 -2.70 -36.18 1.22
C LEU A 671 -2.74 -37.39 2.15
N SER A 672 -3.06 -38.57 1.65
CA SER A 672 -3.05 -39.79 2.47
C SER A 672 -1.62 -40.30 2.71
N LEU A 673 -1.45 -41.09 3.78
CA LEU A 673 -0.16 -41.70 4.07
C LEU A 673 0.34 -42.64 2.96
N PRO A 674 -0.50 -43.51 2.36
CA PRO A 674 -0.06 -44.36 1.24
C PRO A 674 0.37 -43.57 -0.01
N GLU A 675 -0.32 -42.48 -0.35
CA GLU A 675 0.05 -41.60 -1.46
C GLU A 675 1.44 -40.99 -1.23
N LEU A 676 1.69 -40.43 -0.05
CA LEU A 676 3.02 -39.87 0.25
C LEU A 676 4.11 -40.94 0.33
N GLN A 677 3.80 -42.14 0.84
CA GLN A 677 4.73 -43.28 0.84
C GLN A 677 5.11 -43.69 -0.58
N HIS A 678 4.14 -43.69 -1.50
CA HIS A 678 4.38 -43.97 -2.90
C HIS A 678 5.30 -42.93 -3.53
N VAL A 679 5.01 -41.63 -3.35
CA VAL A 679 5.87 -40.53 -3.81
C VAL A 679 7.29 -40.68 -3.27
N ALA A 680 7.44 -40.89 -1.96
CA ALA A 680 8.75 -41.04 -1.32
C ALA A 680 9.52 -42.29 -1.78
N ALA A 681 8.83 -43.39 -2.09
CA ALA A 681 9.45 -44.58 -2.65
C ALA A 681 9.96 -44.31 -4.08
N THR A 682 9.14 -43.63 -4.89
CA THR A 682 9.43 -43.31 -6.29
C THR A 682 10.59 -42.31 -6.44
N THR A 683 10.63 -41.25 -5.61
CA THR A 683 11.75 -40.29 -5.60
C THR A 683 13.06 -40.93 -5.13
N ARG A 684 13.00 -41.72 -4.03
CA ARG A 684 14.17 -42.42 -3.48
C ARG A 684 14.76 -43.44 -4.45
N ALA A 685 13.91 -44.18 -5.17
CA ALA A 685 14.36 -45.13 -6.20
C ALA A 685 15.17 -44.47 -7.34
N ARG A 686 15.02 -43.15 -7.52
CA ARG A 686 15.72 -42.35 -8.54
C ARG A 686 16.78 -41.42 -7.96
N GLY A 687 17.01 -41.44 -6.65
CA GLY A 687 17.98 -40.58 -5.98
C GLY A 687 17.62 -39.08 -5.99
N VAL A 688 16.33 -38.76 -6.06
CA VAL A 688 15.83 -37.38 -6.04
C VAL A 688 15.31 -37.07 -4.63
N PRO A 689 15.74 -35.99 -3.97
CA PRO A 689 15.24 -35.62 -2.64
C PRO A 689 13.75 -35.23 -2.64
N LEU A 690 13.04 -35.55 -1.56
CA LEU A 690 11.67 -35.13 -1.30
C LEU A 690 11.65 -34.03 -0.24
N VAL A 691 11.08 -32.88 -0.56
CA VAL A 691 10.86 -31.74 0.34
C VAL A 691 9.38 -31.65 0.67
N LEU A 692 9.04 -31.42 1.93
CA LEU A 692 7.66 -31.23 2.36
C LEU A 692 7.41 -29.75 2.70
N ASP A 693 6.35 -29.17 2.15
CA ASP A 693 5.76 -27.98 2.77
C ASP A 693 4.76 -28.45 3.82
N ALA A 694 5.16 -28.30 5.08
CA ALA A 694 4.46 -28.76 6.26
C ALA A 694 3.65 -27.63 6.92
N THR A 695 3.29 -26.58 6.16
CA THR A 695 2.51 -25.43 6.64
C THR A 695 1.17 -25.82 7.27
N ARG A 696 0.48 -26.86 6.75
CA ARG A 696 -0.77 -27.40 7.31
C ARG A 696 -0.64 -28.89 7.68
N LEU A 697 0.52 -29.26 8.24
CA LEU A 697 0.82 -30.63 8.65
C LEU A 697 -0.22 -31.21 9.61
N VAL A 698 -0.67 -30.39 10.58
CA VAL A 698 -1.56 -30.86 11.65
C VAL A 698 -2.94 -31.14 11.07
N GLU A 699 -3.45 -30.29 10.17
CA GLU A 699 -4.69 -30.54 9.42
C GLU A 699 -4.65 -31.88 8.67
N ASN A 700 -3.56 -32.10 7.95
CA ASN A 700 -3.38 -33.29 7.14
C ASN A 700 -3.33 -34.54 8.04
N ALA A 701 -2.58 -34.45 9.14
CA ALA A 701 -2.45 -35.52 10.12
C ALA A 701 -3.78 -35.83 10.80
N VAL A 702 -4.58 -34.82 11.19
CA VAL A 702 -5.93 -35.00 11.74
C VAL A 702 -6.83 -35.75 10.76
N SER A 703 -6.81 -35.36 9.48
CA SER A 703 -7.62 -36.00 8.44
C SER A 703 -7.34 -37.52 8.31
N ILE A 704 -6.08 -37.93 8.43
CA ILE A 704 -5.66 -39.34 8.40
C ILE A 704 -5.96 -40.02 9.74
N ALA A 705 -5.57 -39.38 10.85
CA ALA A 705 -5.61 -39.95 12.20
C ALA A 705 -7.04 -40.20 12.66
N ASP A 706 -7.97 -39.29 12.39
CA ASP A 706 -9.38 -39.45 12.77
C ASP A 706 -10.04 -40.57 11.96
N HIS A 707 -9.68 -40.73 10.67
CA HIS A 707 -10.14 -41.85 9.85
C HIS A 707 -9.57 -43.20 10.30
N ALA A 708 -8.26 -43.25 10.59
CA ALA A 708 -7.54 -44.46 10.98
C ALA A 708 -7.58 -44.77 12.48
N ARG A 709 -8.16 -43.88 13.31
CA ARG A 709 -8.17 -43.91 14.78
C ARG A 709 -6.78 -44.03 15.39
N ARG A 710 -5.86 -43.18 14.94
CA ARG A 710 -4.45 -43.14 15.37
C ARG A 710 -4.16 -41.84 16.15
N ASP A 711 -3.02 -41.78 16.83
CA ASP A 711 -2.53 -40.53 17.39
C ASP A 711 -2.08 -39.58 16.27
N VAL A 712 -2.42 -38.29 16.39
CA VAL A 712 -2.18 -37.28 15.35
C VAL A 712 -0.68 -36.98 15.22
N TRP A 713 0.06 -36.95 16.32
CA TRP A 713 1.49 -36.62 16.32
C TRP A 713 2.34 -37.80 15.84
N ASP A 714 1.90 -39.03 16.10
CA ASP A 714 2.46 -40.23 15.46
C ASP A 714 2.32 -40.16 13.94
N VAL A 715 1.12 -39.84 13.44
CA VAL A 715 0.87 -39.68 12.00
C VAL A 715 1.67 -38.52 11.42
N GLY A 716 1.70 -37.35 12.08
CA GLY A 716 2.49 -36.20 11.65
C GLY A 716 3.98 -36.51 11.55
N ARG A 717 4.54 -37.21 12.54
CA ARG A 717 5.93 -37.70 12.52
C ARG A 717 6.18 -38.70 11.39
N GLU A 718 5.25 -39.61 11.11
CA GLU A 718 5.36 -40.53 9.97
C GLU A 718 5.37 -39.80 8.63
N LEU A 719 4.51 -38.79 8.45
CA LEU A 719 4.52 -37.95 7.25
C LEU A 719 5.87 -37.23 7.09
N LEU A 720 6.34 -36.56 8.15
CA LEU A 720 7.64 -35.86 8.14
C LEU A 720 8.83 -36.80 7.96
N ALA A 721 8.75 -38.05 8.43
CA ALA A 721 9.79 -39.04 8.26
C ALA A 721 9.99 -39.44 6.78
N LEU A 722 8.99 -39.24 5.92
CA LEU A 722 9.10 -39.54 4.49
C LEU A 722 9.90 -38.49 3.71
N GLY A 723 9.93 -37.24 4.18
CA GLY A 723 10.68 -36.14 3.56
C GLY A 723 12.15 -36.07 4.00
N ASP A 724 13.01 -35.58 3.11
CA ASP A 724 14.44 -35.33 3.34
C ASP A 724 14.70 -33.90 3.87
N ALA A 725 13.80 -32.97 3.56
CA ALA A 725 13.75 -31.63 4.15
C ALA A 725 12.30 -31.15 4.25
N ALA A 726 12.06 -30.11 5.04
CA ALA A 726 10.74 -29.52 5.17
C ALA A 726 10.79 -28.01 5.45
N THR A 727 9.77 -27.29 5.00
CA THR A 727 9.49 -25.91 5.40
C THR A 727 8.16 -25.81 6.13
N PHE A 728 8.03 -24.83 7.01
CA PHE A 728 6.80 -24.59 7.78
C PHE A 728 6.48 -23.11 7.79
N SER A 729 5.23 -22.74 7.56
CA SER A 729 4.67 -21.46 8.00
C SER A 729 3.90 -21.65 9.29
N LEU A 730 4.44 -21.15 10.40
CA LEU A 730 3.85 -21.39 11.72
C LEU A 730 2.58 -20.56 11.97
N SER A 731 2.33 -19.55 11.12
CA SER A 731 1.15 -18.69 11.23
C SER A 731 -0.18 -19.32 10.81
N LYS A 732 -0.21 -20.64 10.57
CA LYS A 732 -1.38 -21.40 10.14
C LYS A 732 -1.85 -22.35 11.25
N ASP A 733 -1.41 -23.61 11.24
CA ASP A 733 -1.86 -24.61 12.21
C ASP A 733 -1.42 -24.33 13.65
N TRP A 734 -0.29 -23.65 13.85
CA TRP A 734 0.40 -23.61 15.15
C TRP A 734 -0.09 -22.51 16.10
N GLY A 735 -1.02 -21.66 15.66
CA GLY A 735 -1.63 -20.62 16.49
C GLY A 735 -0.62 -19.58 16.99
N VAL A 736 0.27 -19.12 16.10
CA VAL A 736 1.20 -17.99 16.35
C VAL A 736 1.07 -16.96 15.23
N ASN A 737 1.31 -15.68 15.49
CA ASN A 737 1.21 -14.63 14.45
C ASN A 737 2.51 -14.37 13.68
N PHE A 738 3.58 -15.11 13.95
CA PHE A 738 4.83 -15.03 13.18
C PHE A 738 5.55 -16.38 13.20
N GLY A 739 6.60 -16.51 12.39
CA GLY A 739 7.52 -17.65 12.45
C GLY A 739 7.39 -18.62 11.28
N GLY A 740 8.51 -19.25 10.96
CA GLY A 740 8.63 -20.37 10.06
C GLY A 740 9.76 -21.30 10.51
N LEU A 741 9.84 -22.49 9.91
CA LEU A 741 10.94 -23.43 10.13
C LEU A 741 11.50 -23.90 8.80
N VAL A 742 12.82 -24.05 8.72
CA VAL A 742 13.48 -24.92 7.75
C VAL A 742 14.08 -26.10 8.50
N ALA A 743 13.77 -27.31 8.06
CA ALA A 743 14.24 -28.55 8.65
C ALA A 743 14.88 -29.43 7.58
N SER A 744 15.97 -30.10 7.90
CA SER A 744 16.73 -30.91 6.95
C SER A 744 17.37 -32.12 7.62
N ARG A 745 17.54 -33.19 6.84
CA ARG A 745 18.44 -34.31 7.14
C ARG A 745 19.44 -34.60 6.03
N ILE A 746 19.61 -33.64 5.12
CA ILE A 746 20.57 -33.70 4.02
C ILE A 746 21.87 -33.07 4.54
N PRO A 747 22.96 -33.84 4.75
CA PRO A 747 24.18 -33.33 5.40
C PRO A 747 24.75 -32.06 4.76
N GLU A 748 24.82 -32.01 3.43
CA GLU A 748 25.36 -30.85 2.71
C GLU A 748 24.45 -29.62 2.77
N LEU A 749 23.14 -29.82 2.93
CA LEU A 749 22.19 -28.73 3.17
C LEU A 749 22.30 -28.23 4.61
N ASP A 750 22.45 -29.15 5.57
CA ASP A 750 22.64 -28.82 6.98
C ASP A 750 23.86 -27.91 7.18
N ASP A 751 24.99 -28.25 6.56
CA ASP A 751 26.21 -27.47 6.65
C ASP A 751 26.05 -26.05 6.09
N ARG A 752 25.41 -25.91 4.92
CA ARG A 752 25.13 -24.59 4.31
C ARG A 752 24.13 -23.76 5.10
N LEU A 753 23.14 -24.40 5.70
CA LEU A 753 22.16 -23.74 6.57
C LEU A 753 22.83 -23.23 7.85
N ARG A 754 23.73 -24.00 8.46
CA ARG A 754 24.54 -23.55 9.61
C ARG A 754 25.47 -22.41 9.23
N GLU A 755 26.13 -22.48 8.08
CA GLU A 755 27.00 -21.42 7.57
C GLU A 755 26.23 -20.11 7.36
N GLU A 756 25.07 -20.16 6.71
CA GLU A 756 24.20 -18.97 6.53
C GLU A 756 23.74 -18.40 7.86
N ALA A 757 23.32 -19.25 8.81
CA ALA A 757 22.92 -18.80 10.15
C ALA A 757 24.10 -18.18 10.93
N ALA A 758 25.32 -18.68 10.75
CA ALA A 758 26.52 -18.14 11.38
C ALA A 758 26.96 -16.80 10.77
N LEU A 759 26.85 -16.65 9.45
CA LEU A 759 27.29 -15.44 8.73
C LEU A 759 26.30 -14.27 8.86
N ARG A 760 25.00 -14.55 8.91
CA ARG A 760 23.93 -13.52 8.84
C ARG A 760 23.06 -13.45 10.10
N GLY A 761 23.22 -14.39 11.03
CA GLY A 761 22.29 -14.56 12.15
C GLY A 761 21.02 -15.31 11.76
N THR A 762 20.16 -15.60 12.74
CA THR A 762 18.94 -16.40 12.55
C THR A 762 17.72 -15.60 12.07
N ASP A 763 17.85 -14.31 11.77
CA ASP A 763 16.77 -13.32 11.52
C ASP A 763 15.67 -13.21 12.62
N VAL A 764 15.59 -14.19 13.53
CA VAL A 764 14.64 -14.30 14.64
C VAL A 764 15.39 -14.08 15.95
N GLY A 765 14.92 -13.11 16.74
CA GLY A 765 15.50 -12.79 18.04
C GLY A 765 15.31 -13.90 19.08
N LEU A 766 16.14 -13.89 20.12
CA LEU A 766 16.14 -14.89 21.19
C LEU A 766 14.76 -15.11 21.85
N ALA A 767 14.07 -14.02 22.19
CA ALA A 767 12.74 -14.08 22.81
C ALA A 767 11.71 -14.77 21.90
N SER A 768 11.74 -14.44 20.61
CA SER A 768 10.89 -15.05 19.59
C SER A 768 11.19 -16.54 19.39
N ARG A 769 12.47 -16.96 19.42
CA ARG A 769 12.83 -18.38 19.32
C ARG A 769 12.32 -19.20 20.51
N ARG A 770 12.43 -18.66 21.73
CA ARG A 770 11.87 -19.27 22.94
C ARG A 770 10.35 -19.42 22.87
N LEU A 771 9.68 -18.37 22.38
CA LEU A 771 8.23 -18.40 22.15
C LEU A 771 7.85 -19.51 21.16
N LEU A 772 8.54 -19.61 20.03
CA LEU A 772 8.30 -20.67 19.06
C LEU A 772 8.55 -22.05 19.66
N GLN A 773 9.60 -22.24 20.46
CA GLN A 773 9.84 -23.52 21.15
C GLN A 773 8.70 -23.91 22.08
N VAL A 774 8.11 -22.95 22.82
CA VAL A 774 6.94 -23.23 23.66
C VAL A 774 5.71 -23.52 22.81
N ALA A 775 5.43 -22.72 21.78
CA ALA A 775 4.26 -22.89 20.92
C ALA A 775 4.26 -24.25 20.20
N LEU A 776 5.42 -24.69 19.72
CA LEU A 776 5.61 -25.99 19.06
C LEU A 776 5.53 -27.18 20.03
N GLY A 777 5.65 -26.94 21.35
CA GLY A 777 5.49 -27.92 22.41
C GLY A 777 4.07 -27.98 23.00
N ASP A 778 3.22 -26.97 22.72
CA ASP A 778 1.83 -26.88 23.20
C ASP A 778 0.87 -27.69 22.29
N LEU A 779 1.15 -29.00 22.20
CA LEU A 779 0.52 -29.92 21.26
C LEU A 779 -1.01 -30.01 21.44
N ASP A 780 -1.48 -30.05 22.69
CA ASP A 780 -2.92 -30.16 22.96
C ASP A 780 -3.69 -28.93 22.49
N ALA A 781 -3.15 -27.72 22.71
CA ALA A 781 -3.80 -26.50 22.27
C ALA A 781 -3.80 -26.38 20.74
N VAL A 782 -2.67 -26.69 20.08
CA VAL A 782 -2.57 -26.70 18.62
C VAL A 782 -3.60 -27.67 18.02
N LEU A 783 -3.65 -28.91 18.53
CA LEU A 783 -4.60 -29.91 18.06
C LEU A 783 -6.06 -29.48 18.29
N GLY A 784 -6.36 -28.92 19.45
CA GLY A 784 -7.69 -28.41 19.78
C GLY A 784 -8.14 -27.30 18.82
N GLN A 785 -7.26 -26.34 18.55
CA GLN A 785 -7.53 -25.22 17.63
C GLN A 785 -7.73 -25.69 16.17
N VAL A 786 -6.90 -26.62 15.70
CA VAL A 786 -7.02 -27.18 14.34
C VAL A 786 -8.31 -27.99 14.17
N ARG A 787 -8.67 -28.85 15.13
CA ARG A 787 -9.96 -29.59 15.09
C ARG A 787 -11.17 -28.66 15.11
N GLN A 788 -11.11 -27.59 15.91
CA GLN A 788 -12.18 -26.59 15.94
C GLN A 788 -12.31 -25.86 14.59
N ARG A 789 -11.19 -25.45 13.97
CA ARG A 789 -11.18 -24.85 12.63
C ARG A 789 -11.80 -25.80 11.61
N MET A 790 -11.36 -27.05 11.57
CA MET A 790 -11.90 -28.04 10.63
C MET A 790 -13.40 -28.23 10.83
N ALA A 791 -13.88 -28.32 12.07
CA ALA A 791 -15.32 -28.37 12.35
C ALA A 791 -16.07 -27.12 11.86
N ALA A 792 -15.49 -25.93 12.02
CA ALA A 792 -16.04 -24.67 11.55
C ALA A 792 -16.11 -24.60 10.00
N VAL A 793 -15.08 -25.07 9.31
CA VAL A 793 -15.06 -25.20 7.84
C VAL A 793 -16.19 -26.13 7.36
N HIS A 794 -16.34 -27.31 7.97
CA HIS A 794 -17.40 -28.25 7.62
C HIS A 794 -18.80 -27.68 7.88
N ALA A 795 -18.99 -26.97 9.00
CA ALA A 795 -20.26 -26.33 9.32
C ALA A 795 -20.63 -25.24 8.31
N LEU A 796 -19.65 -24.39 7.93
CA LEU A 796 -19.83 -23.37 6.90
C LEU A 796 -20.17 -24.01 5.54
N ALA A 797 -19.36 -24.97 5.10
CA ALA A 797 -19.57 -25.65 3.81
C ALA A 797 -20.94 -26.34 3.74
N LYS A 798 -21.32 -27.06 4.79
CA LYS A 798 -22.64 -27.70 4.90
C LYS A 798 -23.75 -26.67 4.79
N ARG A 799 -23.65 -25.54 5.51
CA ARG A 799 -24.68 -24.50 5.48
C ARG A 799 -24.86 -23.89 4.09
N LEU A 800 -23.77 -23.64 3.39
CA LEU A 800 -23.79 -23.11 2.02
C LEU A 800 -24.34 -24.14 1.02
N ALA A 801 -23.92 -25.41 1.14
CA ALA A 801 -24.36 -26.50 0.29
C ALA A 801 -25.85 -26.88 0.49
N ASP A 802 -26.32 -26.97 1.73
CA ASP A 802 -27.74 -27.20 2.08
C ASP A 802 -28.62 -26.07 1.53
N ALA A 803 -28.07 -24.87 1.47
CA ALA A 803 -28.68 -23.72 0.84
C ALA A 803 -28.49 -23.68 -0.67
N GLY A 804 -27.86 -24.67 -1.32
CA GLY A 804 -27.71 -24.81 -2.76
C GLY A 804 -26.67 -23.90 -3.43
N LEU A 805 -25.73 -23.31 -2.69
CA LEU A 805 -24.56 -22.65 -3.29
C LEU A 805 -23.59 -23.71 -3.85
N PRO A 806 -22.87 -23.40 -4.94
CA PRO A 806 -21.97 -24.34 -5.61
C PRO A 806 -20.64 -24.51 -4.84
N VAL A 807 -20.70 -25.16 -3.69
CA VAL A 807 -19.53 -25.50 -2.88
C VAL A 807 -18.74 -26.61 -3.57
N VAL A 808 -17.42 -26.44 -3.68
CA VAL A 808 -16.52 -27.46 -4.23
C VAL A 808 -16.30 -28.57 -3.21
N ALA A 809 -16.38 -29.83 -3.66
CA ALA A 809 -16.16 -31.01 -2.84
C ALA A 809 -15.01 -31.87 -3.41
N PRO A 810 -14.22 -32.57 -2.57
CA PRO A 810 -14.30 -32.59 -1.11
C PRO A 810 -13.85 -31.26 -0.48
N VAL A 811 -14.40 -30.93 0.69
CA VAL A 811 -14.07 -29.71 1.44
C VAL A 811 -12.76 -29.95 2.20
N GLY A 812 -11.81 -29.03 2.10
CA GLY A 812 -10.54 -29.07 2.84
C GLY A 812 -10.70 -28.75 4.34
N GLY A 813 -9.60 -28.63 5.07
CA GLY A 813 -9.64 -28.37 6.51
C GLY A 813 -9.47 -26.89 6.93
N HIS A 814 -9.05 -26.01 6.02
CA HIS A 814 -8.82 -24.58 6.31
C HIS A 814 -9.70 -23.61 5.50
N CYS A 815 -10.40 -24.06 4.46
CA CYS A 815 -11.24 -23.16 3.67
C CYS A 815 -12.43 -23.85 3.00
N VAL A 816 -13.41 -23.04 2.61
CA VAL A 816 -14.51 -23.43 1.74
C VAL A 816 -14.35 -22.71 0.40
N LEU A 817 -14.40 -23.47 -0.70
CA LEU A 817 -14.38 -22.92 -2.05
C LEU A 817 -15.80 -22.88 -2.61
N VAL A 818 -16.17 -21.74 -3.21
CA VAL A 818 -17.45 -21.56 -3.91
C VAL A 818 -17.17 -21.20 -5.36
N ASP A 819 -17.69 -22.01 -6.29
CA ASP A 819 -17.53 -21.79 -7.73
C ASP A 819 -18.44 -20.65 -8.19
N VAL A 820 -17.86 -19.47 -8.39
CA VAL A 820 -18.61 -18.25 -8.72
C VAL A 820 -19.33 -18.37 -10.05
N ASP A 821 -18.77 -19.12 -11.01
CA ASP A 821 -19.37 -19.31 -12.33
C ASP A 821 -20.68 -20.11 -12.28
N ARG A 822 -20.87 -20.89 -11.22
CA ARG A 822 -22.09 -21.66 -10.98
C ARG A 822 -23.08 -20.94 -10.07
N VAL A 823 -22.74 -19.75 -9.57
CA VAL A 823 -23.67 -18.90 -8.83
C VAL A 823 -24.60 -18.19 -9.81
N PRO A 824 -25.94 -18.31 -9.65
CA PRO A 824 -26.88 -17.63 -10.54
C PRO A 824 -26.62 -16.12 -10.61
N GLY A 825 -26.42 -15.59 -11.82
CA GLY A 825 -26.16 -14.16 -12.06
C GLY A 825 -24.69 -13.74 -12.05
N PHE A 826 -23.75 -14.67 -11.82
CA PHE A 826 -22.31 -14.38 -11.77
C PHE A 826 -21.46 -15.19 -12.74
N ALA A 827 -22.08 -16.06 -13.56
CA ALA A 827 -21.38 -16.81 -14.60
C ALA A 827 -20.59 -15.88 -15.55
N GLY A 828 -19.27 -16.10 -15.65
CA GLY A 828 -18.37 -15.32 -16.50
C GLY A 828 -18.05 -13.91 -16.00
N ARG A 829 -18.45 -13.55 -14.77
CA ARG A 829 -18.18 -12.23 -14.16
C ARG A 829 -16.93 -12.28 -13.28
N PRO A 830 -16.22 -11.15 -13.06
CA PRO A 830 -15.05 -11.13 -12.19
C PRO A 830 -15.36 -11.59 -10.77
N ILE A 831 -14.45 -12.34 -10.14
CA ILE A 831 -14.63 -12.85 -8.77
C ILE A 831 -14.68 -11.70 -7.77
N GLU A 832 -13.92 -10.63 -8.01
CA GLU A 832 -13.88 -9.42 -7.19
C GLU A 832 -15.24 -8.73 -7.11
N GLU A 833 -16.03 -8.81 -8.18
CA GLU A 833 -17.39 -8.30 -8.20
C GLU A 833 -18.28 -9.12 -7.26
N PHE A 834 -18.21 -10.46 -7.34
CA PHE A 834 -18.93 -11.34 -6.41
C PHE A 834 -18.53 -11.06 -4.96
N LEU A 835 -17.22 -10.91 -4.68
CA LEU A 835 -16.70 -10.64 -3.34
C LEU A 835 -17.14 -9.27 -2.80
N THR A 836 -17.18 -8.25 -3.66
CA THR A 836 -17.64 -6.90 -3.27
C THR A 836 -19.12 -6.93 -2.92
N GLN A 837 -19.94 -7.55 -3.76
CA GLN A 837 -21.37 -7.65 -3.50
C GLN A 837 -21.68 -8.49 -2.26
N VAL A 838 -20.97 -9.60 -2.06
CA VAL A 838 -21.09 -10.42 -0.84
C VAL A 838 -20.74 -9.58 0.38
N PHE A 839 -19.63 -8.85 0.34
CA PHE A 839 -19.20 -8.02 1.46
C PHE A 839 -20.20 -6.89 1.76
N ASP A 840 -20.67 -6.16 0.75
CA ASP A 840 -21.61 -5.06 0.93
C ASP A 840 -22.96 -5.52 1.52
N LEU A 841 -23.41 -6.72 1.15
CA LEU A 841 -24.67 -7.29 1.63
C LEU A 841 -24.57 -7.94 3.01
N THR A 842 -23.40 -8.47 3.37
CA THR A 842 -23.26 -9.38 4.53
C THR A 842 -22.23 -8.96 5.56
N GLY A 843 -21.32 -8.05 5.21
CA GLY A 843 -20.11 -7.75 5.99
C GLY A 843 -19.10 -8.90 6.07
N VAL A 844 -19.34 -10.02 5.37
CA VAL A 844 -18.44 -11.18 5.32
C VAL A 844 -17.43 -10.96 4.20
N ARG A 845 -16.14 -10.96 4.53
CA ARG A 845 -15.07 -10.83 3.54
C ARG A 845 -14.50 -12.20 3.17
N GLY A 846 -14.43 -12.46 1.87
CA GLY A 846 -13.68 -13.60 1.29
C GLY A 846 -12.57 -13.10 0.36
N GLY A 847 -11.84 -14.02 -0.25
CA GLY A 847 -10.81 -13.71 -1.25
C GLY A 847 -10.95 -14.53 -2.53
N PRO A 848 -10.25 -14.17 -3.62
CA PRO A 848 -10.12 -15.05 -4.77
C PRO A 848 -9.32 -16.30 -4.39
N HIS A 849 -9.65 -17.46 -4.99
CA HIS A 849 -8.87 -18.67 -4.80
C HIS A 849 -7.65 -18.69 -5.73
N LEU A 850 -6.48 -19.00 -5.18
CA LEU A 850 -5.21 -19.03 -5.91
C LEU A 850 -4.87 -20.47 -6.31
N ALA A 851 -5.61 -21.00 -7.29
CA ALA A 851 -5.47 -22.39 -7.76
C ALA A 851 -4.19 -22.66 -8.59
N GLY A 852 -3.57 -21.61 -9.14
CA GLY A 852 -2.40 -21.74 -10.02
C GLY A 852 -2.71 -22.43 -11.36
N ASP A 853 -1.66 -22.93 -12.03
CA ASP A 853 -1.78 -23.71 -13.27
C ASP A 853 -2.09 -25.20 -13.03
N ALA A 854 -1.96 -25.68 -11.78
CA ALA A 854 -2.17 -27.09 -11.43
C ALA A 854 -3.66 -27.51 -11.38
N TYR A 855 -4.55 -26.58 -11.02
CA TYR A 855 -5.99 -26.83 -10.85
C TYR A 855 -6.82 -25.77 -11.60
N PRO A 856 -6.78 -25.75 -12.95
CA PRO A 856 -7.46 -24.75 -13.77
C PRO A 856 -8.98 -24.68 -13.53
N GLU A 857 -9.60 -25.80 -13.17
CA GLU A 857 -11.02 -25.91 -12.83
C GLU A 857 -11.43 -25.16 -11.56
N LEU A 858 -10.47 -24.79 -10.70
CA LEU A 858 -10.73 -24.05 -9.46
C LEU A 858 -10.47 -22.55 -9.58
N ARG A 859 -10.10 -22.04 -10.77
CA ARG A 859 -9.79 -20.61 -11.00
C ARG A 859 -10.98 -19.68 -10.84
N THR A 860 -12.18 -20.19 -11.08
CA THR A 860 -13.45 -19.46 -10.96
C THR A 860 -13.95 -19.42 -9.52
N CYS A 861 -13.23 -20.05 -8.58
CA CYS A 861 -13.68 -20.14 -7.20
C CYS A 861 -13.25 -18.92 -6.38
N CYS A 862 -14.15 -18.46 -5.51
CA CYS A 862 -13.74 -17.67 -4.36
C CYS A 862 -13.43 -18.60 -3.18
N ARG A 863 -12.61 -18.09 -2.27
CA ARG A 863 -12.14 -18.77 -1.07
C ARG A 863 -12.66 -18.07 0.17
N LEU A 864 -13.26 -18.85 1.06
CA LEU A 864 -13.61 -18.47 2.43
C LEU A 864 -12.65 -19.20 3.39
N ALA A 865 -11.53 -18.55 3.73
CA ALA A 865 -10.49 -19.11 4.58
C ALA A 865 -10.84 -18.94 6.06
N VAL A 866 -10.83 -20.04 6.81
CA VAL A 866 -11.21 -20.09 8.22
C VAL A 866 -9.93 -20.16 9.06
N PRO A 867 -9.56 -19.14 9.85
CA PRO A 867 -8.37 -19.19 10.69
C PRO A 867 -8.58 -20.11 11.90
N VAL A 868 -7.49 -20.69 12.42
CA VAL A 868 -7.54 -21.31 13.77
C VAL A 868 -7.92 -20.24 14.79
N GLY A 869 -8.80 -20.58 15.75
CA GLY A 869 -9.39 -19.63 16.70
C GLY A 869 -10.79 -19.12 16.32
N LEU A 870 -11.22 -19.23 15.06
CA LEU A 870 -12.61 -18.96 14.68
C LEU A 870 -13.54 -20.07 15.19
N THR A 871 -14.61 -19.70 15.90
CA THR A 871 -15.56 -20.69 16.44
C THR A 871 -16.49 -21.24 15.37
N VAL A 872 -17.00 -22.46 15.58
CA VAL A 872 -18.03 -23.09 14.74
C VAL A 872 -19.26 -22.19 14.62
N GLU A 873 -19.69 -21.58 15.73
CA GLU A 873 -20.83 -20.65 15.77
C GLU A 873 -20.58 -19.41 14.89
N ALA A 874 -19.37 -18.86 14.89
CA ALA A 874 -19.03 -17.73 14.03
C ALA A 874 -19.06 -18.12 12.54
N ALA A 875 -18.57 -19.32 12.21
CA ALA A 875 -18.64 -19.85 10.85
C ALA A 875 -20.09 -20.15 10.40
N GLU A 876 -20.94 -20.67 11.29
CA GLU A 876 -22.37 -20.86 11.00
C GLU A 876 -23.10 -19.53 10.82
N ARG A 877 -22.76 -18.50 11.60
CA ARG A 877 -23.27 -17.13 11.39
C ARG A 877 -22.85 -16.58 10.03
N ALA A 878 -21.59 -16.73 9.66
CA ALA A 878 -21.09 -16.35 8.33
C ALA A 878 -21.89 -17.06 7.23
N GLY A 879 -22.09 -18.37 7.35
CA GLY A 879 -22.90 -19.16 6.43
C GLY A 879 -24.36 -18.67 6.36
N ALA A 880 -24.98 -18.34 7.49
CA ALA A 880 -26.35 -17.82 7.52
C ALA A 880 -26.49 -16.47 6.80
N LEU A 881 -25.52 -15.56 6.99
CA LEU A 881 -25.49 -14.26 6.31
C LEU A 881 -25.32 -14.43 4.80
N LEU A 882 -24.38 -15.28 4.37
CA LEU A 882 -24.15 -15.59 2.96
C LEU A 882 -25.39 -16.20 2.29
N VAL A 883 -26.11 -17.09 2.98
CA VAL A 883 -27.35 -17.69 2.46
C VAL A 883 -28.48 -16.66 2.34
N GLY A 884 -28.55 -15.68 3.25
CA GLY A 884 -29.56 -14.62 3.25
C GLY A 884 -29.52 -13.70 2.03
N THR A 885 -28.45 -13.76 1.22
CA THR A 885 -28.31 -12.97 -0.03
C THR A 885 -29.06 -13.57 -1.23
N ARG A 886 -29.58 -14.80 -1.11
CA ARG A 886 -30.38 -15.44 -2.18
C ARG A 886 -31.67 -14.68 -2.45
N GLY A 887 -31.73 -13.99 -3.58
CA GLY A 887 -32.91 -13.27 -4.07
C GLY A 887 -32.79 -11.75 -4.11
N ALA A 888 -31.65 -11.17 -3.68
CA ALA A 888 -31.37 -9.76 -3.93
C ALA A 888 -31.21 -9.55 -5.45
N ARG A 889 -32.05 -8.69 -6.04
CA ARG A 889 -32.02 -8.36 -7.47
C ARG A 889 -30.60 -7.94 -7.87
N THR A 890 -30.12 -8.53 -8.95
CA THR A 890 -28.90 -8.15 -9.67
C THR A 890 -28.78 -6.64 -9.78
N VAL A 891 -27.65 -6.09 -9.32
CA VAL A 891 -27.22 -4.75 -9.69
C VAL A 891 -27.13 -4.73 -11.23
N PRO A 892 -27.75 -3.76 -11.94
CA PRO A 892 -27.75 -3.74 -13.39
C PRO A 892 -26.34 -3.79 -13.98
N GLU A 893 -26.14 -4.55 -15.06
CA GLU A 893 -24.89 -4.68 -15.85
C GLU A 893 -24.22 -3.32 -16.19
N GLU A 894 -25.02 -2.25 -16.23
CA GLU A 894 -24.60 -0.88 -16.52
C GLU A 894 -23.74 -0.25 -15.40
N TRP A 895 -23.81 -0.77 -14.17
CA TRP A 895 -23.05 -0.26 -13.02
C TRP A 895 -21.56 -0.64 -13.09
N PHE A 896 -21.26 -1.87 -13.52
CA PHE A 896 -19.88 -2.38 -13.65
C PHE A 896 -19.18 -1.91 -14.92
N SER A 897 -19.93 -1.76 -16.02
CA SER A 897 -19.42 -1.21 -17.26
C SER A 897 -19.07 0.29 -17.12
N ARG A 898 -19.73 1.03 -16.21
CA ARG A 898 -19.34 2.40 -15.87
C ARG A 898 -18.19 2.52 -14.89
N GLN A 899 -18.02 1.62 -13.92
CA GLN A 899 -16.87 1.69 -13.00
C GLN A 899 -15.52 1.51 -13.72
N LEU A 900 -15.48 0.67 -14.76
CA LEU A 900 -14.32 0.56 -15.66
C LEU A 900 -14.21 1.74 -16.64
N HIS A 901 -15.34 2.36 -17.02
CA HIS A 901 -15.37 3.60 -17.82
C HIS A 901 -14.93 4.84 -17.02
N GLU A 902 -15.24 4.88 -15.72
CA GLU A 902 -14.83 5.89 -14.74
C GLU A 902 -13.37 5.69 -14.33
N LEU A 903 -12.88 4.44 -14.23
CA LEU A 903 -11.43 4.16 -14.22
C LEU A 903 -10.78 4.68 -15.50
N GLY A 904 -11.37 4.46 -16.67
CA GLY A 904 -10.88 4.99 -17.95
C GLY A 904 -10.94 6.51 -18.11
N THR A 905 -11.77 7.22 -17.33
CA THR A 905 -11.89 8.70 -17.38
C THR A 905 -11.22 9.39 -16.19
N ALA A 906 -10.97 8.69 -15.08
CA ALA A 906 -10.14 9.18 -13.97
C ALA A 906 -8.63 8.98 -14.21
N LEU A 907 -8.25 8.28 -15.28
CA LEU A 907 -6.85 8.03 -15.71
C LEU A 907 -6.30 9.10 -16.67
N THR A 908 -6.90 10.29 -16.72
CA THR A 908 -6.40 11.40 -17.53
C THR A 908 -6.38 12.72 -16.74
N SER A 909 -5.55 12.86 -15.70
CA SER A 909 -5.36 14.18 -15.05
C SER A 909 -4.02 14.35 -14.35
N THR A 910 -2.94 14.38 -15.15
CA THR A 910 -1.69 15.06 -14.78
C THR A 910 -1.30 15.98 -15.92
N ASP A 911 -0.72 17.15 -15.66
CA ASP A 911 -0.22 18.16 -16.64
C ASP A 911 0.86 17.64 -17.58
N TYR A 912 1.20 16.38 -17.44
CA TYR A 912 2.16 15.74 -18.27
C TYR A 912 1.45 15.14 -19.47
N ALA A 913 1.35 15.94 -20.53
CA ALA A 913 1.14 15.39 -21.85
C ALA A 913 2.49 14.81 -22.30
N PRO A 914 2.65 13.48 -22.35
CA PRO A 914 3.86 12.90 -22.93
C PRO A 914 3.98 13.42 -24.36
N ALA A 915 5.20 13.72 -24.82
CA ALA A 915 5.41 14.35 -26.13
C ALA A 915 4.70 13.57 -27.26
N ASN A 916 4.68 12.24 -27.14
CA ASN A 916 3.98 11.30 -28.01
C ASN A 916 4.26 11.52 -29.51
N GLN A 917 5.47 11.96 -29.84
CA GLN A 917 5.89 12.27 -31.21
C GLN A 917 6.40 11.03 -31.96
N ASN A 918 5.95 9.84 -31.59
CA ASN A 918 6.43 8.57 -32.14
C ASN A 918 6.33 8.52 -33.67
N LEU A 919 5.21 8.97 -34.24
CA LEU A 919 5.01 8.94 -35.68
C LEU A 919 5.98 9.89 -36.40
N ASP A 920 6.26 11.05 -35.83
CA ASP A 920 7.19 12.02 -36.41
C ASP A 920 8.63 11.50 -36.35
N VAL A 921 9.05 10.98 -35.20
CA VAL A 921 10.36 10.32 -35.02
C VAL A 921 10.51 9.13 -35.98
N LEU A 922 9.47 8.31 -36.15
CA LEU A 922 9.49 7.19 -37.09
C LEU A 922 9.56 7.66 -38.55
N ARG A 923 8.84 8.72 -38.93
CA ARG A 923 8.83 9.26 -40.30
C ARG A 923 10.16 9.92 -40.71
N GLU A 924 10.90 10.47 -39.75
CA GLU A 924 12.24 11.02 -39.99
C GLU A 924 13.21 9.97 -40.55
N LEU A 925 13.09 8.71 -40.12
CA LEU A 925 13.95 7.61 -40.57
C LEU A 925 13.27 6.66 -41.55
N VAL A 926 11.93 6.53 -41.48
CA VAL A 926 11.12 5.60 -42.28
C VAL A 926 9.89 6.31 -42.84
N PRO A 927 10.03 7.01 -43.98
CA PRO A 927 8.93 7.75 -44.60
C PRO A 927 7.70 6.90 -44.94
N ALA A 928 7.88 5.59 -45.13
CA ALA A 928 6.84 4.62 -45.46
C ALA A 928 6.12 4.00 -44.25
N ILE A 929 6.38 4.47 -43.02
CA ILE A 929 5.72 3.95 -41.81
C ILE A 929 4.20 4.17 -41.87
N GLU A 930 3.45 3.11 -41.60
CA GLU A 930 2.00 3.17 -41.44
C GLU A 930 1.65 3.26 -39.96
N CYS A 931 0.75 4.18 -39.61
CA CYS A 931 0.10 4.24 -38.30
C CYS A 931 -1.40 4.17 -38.50
N ARG A 932 -2.06 3.22 -37.82
CA ARG A 932 -3.51 3.02 -37.90
C ARG A 932 -4.12 2.74 -36.54
N MET A 933 -5.36 3.15 -36.38
CA MET A 933 -6.20 2.73 -35.26
C MET A 933 -6.89 1.42 -35.63
N VAL A 934 -6.76 0.41 -34.78
CA VAL A 934 -7.41 -0.90 -34.92
C VAL A 934 -8.48 -1.02 -33.85
N THR A 935 -9.73 -1.24 -34.27
CA THR A 935 -10.85 -1.46 -33.35
C THR A 935 -10.86 -2.89 -32.85
N VAL A 936 -10.90 -3.07 -31.53
CA VAL A 936 -11.03 -4.37 -30.85
C VAL A 936 -12.11 -4.28 -29.77
N ALA A 937 -12.51 -5.41 -29.18
CA ALA A 937 -13.44 -5.41 -28.05
C ALA A 937 -12.84 -4.60 -26.89
N GLY A 938 -13.50 -3.51 -26.50
CA GLY A 938 -13.06 -2.62 -25.42
C GLY A 938 -12.38 -1.31 -25.85
N GLY A 939 -12.22 -1.02 -27.16
CA GLY A 939 -11.78 0.30 -27.65
C GLY A 939 -10.92 0.28 -28.93
N GLU A 940 -10.16 1.36 -29.15
CA GLU A 940 -9.25 1.52 -30.29
C GLU A 940 -7.77 1.42 -29.87
N VAL A 941 -6.96 0.70 -30.65
CA VAL A 941 -5.52 0.48 -30.40
C VAL A 941 -4.69 1.12 -31.51
N GLU A 942 -3.66 1.87 -31.13
CA GLU A 942 -2.71 2.45 -32.09
C GLU A 942 -1.65 1.43 -32.48
N VAL A 943 -1.51 1.20 -33.79
CA VAL A 943 -0.59 0.20 -34.35
C VAL A 943 0.29 0.85 -35.41
N PHE A 944 1.60 0.68 -35.24
CA PHE A 944 2.63 1.10 -36.19
C PHE A 944 3.14 -0.11 -36.96
N SER A 945 3.26 0.00 -38.27
CA SER A 945 3.85 -1.06 -39.09
C SER A 945 4.60 -0.54 -40.31
N ALA A 946 5.70 -1.19 -40.66
CA ALA A 946 6.39 -0.99 -41.93
C ALA A 946 7.02 -2.29 -42.41
N GLY A 947 7.29 -2.33 -43.71
CA GLY A 947 7.98 -3.44 -44.33
C GLY A 947 7.08 -4.60 -44.74
N SER A 948 7.72 -5.61 -45.33
CA SER A 948 7.07 -6.83 -45.80
C SER A 948 7.98 -8.02 -45.50
N GLY A 949 7.40 -9.20 -45.25
CA GLY A 949 8.16 -10.39 -44.86
C GLY A 949 7.62 -11.02 -43.59
N PRO A 950 8.40 -11.89 -42.91
CA PRO A 950 8.01 -12.46 -41.62
C PRO A 950 7.70 -11.37 -40.60
N THR A 951 6.63 -11.55 -39.83
CA THR A 951 6.20 -10.57 -38.83
C THR A 951 7.14 -10.56 -37.63
N LEU A 952 7.59 -9.37 -37.24
CA LEU A 952 8.30 -9.08 -35.99
C LEU A 952 7.47 -8.11 -35.17
N LEU A 953 6.92 -8.58 -34.05
CA LEU A 953 6.24 -7.72 -33.06
C LEU A 953 7.26 -7.21 -32.05
N LEU A 954 7.42 -5.89 -31.95
CA LEU A 954 8.26 -5.25 -30.94
C LEU A 954 7.40 -4.60 -29.85
N MET A 955 7.67 -4.94 -28.59
CA MET A 955 7.00 -4.41 -27.41
C MET A 955 7.87 -3.36 -26.72
N GLN A 956 7.30 -2.18 -26.53
CA GLN A 956 7.99 -0.97 -26.07
C GLN A 956 8.29 -0.95 -24.56
N PRO A 957 9.28 -0.15 -24.12
CA PRO A 957 9.59 0.07 -22.70
C PRO A 957 8.46 0.73 -21.89
N PHE A 958 8.66 0.78 -20.58
CA PHE A 958 7.83 1.60 -19.70
C PHE A 958 7.98 3.08 -20.07
N ASN A 959 6.86 3.81 -20.09
CA ASN A 959 6.79 5.25 -20.39
C ASN A 959 7.17 5.70 -21.82
N ILE A 960 7.69 4.82 -22.69
CA ILE A 960 8.17 5.16 -24.04
C ILE A 960 7.38 4.40 -25.11
N GLY A 961 7.02 5.08 -26.20
CA GLY A 961 6.27 4.52 -27.33
C GLY A 961 7.14 3.95 -28.45
N ALA A 962 6.50 3.71 -29.61
CA ALA A 962 7.09 3.07 -30.78
C ALA A 962 8.33 3.78 -31.37
N GLY A 963 8.49 5.08 -31.12
CA GLY A 963 9.60 5.89 -31.66
C GLY A 963 10.98 5.41 -31.22
N ILE A 964 11.10 4.75 -30.06
CA ILE A 964 12.36 4.15 -29.61
C ILE A 964 12.91 3.11 -30.59
N PHE A 965 12.03 2.49 -31.38
CA PHE A 965 12.39 1.49 -32.38
C PHE A 965 12.66 2.06 -33.77
N ALA A 966 12.69 3.40 -33.95
CA ALA A 966 12.89 3.99 -35.27
C ALA A 966 14.19 3.52 -35.98
N PRO A 967 15.34 3.35 -35.28
CA PRO A 967 16.52 2.74 -35.90
C PRO A 967 16.28 1.29 -36.36
N GLN A 968 15.54 0.48 -35.59
CA GLN A 968 15.20 -0.89 -35.95
C GLN A 968 14.27 -0.92 -37.17
N PHE A 969 13.24 -0.06 -37.21
CA PHE A 969 12.38 0.09 -38.38
C PHE A 969 13.17 0.50 -39.63
N ALA A 970 14.11 1.43 -39.50
CA ALA A 970 14.90 1.92 -40.63
C ALA A 970 15.83 0.85 -41.22
N THR A 971 16.39 -0.01 -40.37
CA THR A 971 17.35 -1.03 -40.82
C THR A 971 16.73 -2.37 -41.18
N LEU A 972 15.57 -2.74 -40.61
CA LEU A 972 15.04 -4.10 -40.71
C LEU A 972 13.73 -4.24 -41.51
N SER A 973 13.08 -3.12 -41.89
CA SER A 973 11.78 -3.14 -42.59
C SER A 973 11.85 -3.58 -44.06
N ASP A 974 13.04 -3.63 -44.65
CA ASP A 974 13.27 -4.21 -45.98
C ASP A 974 13.18 -5.76 -45.97
N ARG A 975 13.24 -6.37 -44.79
CA ARG A 975 13.33 -7.83 -44.59
C ARG A 975 12.18 -8.41 -43.78
N PHE A 976 11.68 -7.65 -42.81
CA PHE A 976 10.64 -8.05 -41.89
C PHE A 976 9.46 -7.09 -41.95
N ARG A 977 8.26 -7.63 -41.69
CA ARG A 977 7.10 -6.78 -41.38
C ARG A 977 7.16 -6.47 -39.89
N ILE A 978 7.62 -5.28 -39.54
CA ILE A 978 7.78 -4.87 -38.14
C ILE A 978 6.47 -4.24 -37.70
N ILE A 979 6.01 -4.62 -36.50
CA ILE A 979 4.77 -4.14 -35.90
C ILE A 979 5.07 -3.72 -34.46
N VAL A 980 4.57 -2.55 -34.07
CA VAL A 980 4.49 -2.13 -32.67
C VAL A 980 3.04 -1.81 -32.35
N ILE A 981 2.51 -2.44 -31.31
CA ILE A 981 1.15 -2.21 -30.82
C ILE A 981 1.28 -1.47 -29.49
N HIS A 982 0.77 -0.24 -29.44
CA HIS A 982 0.77 0.52 -28.20
C HIS A 982 -0.12 -0.16 -27.16
N GLN A 983 0.41 -0.30 -25.94
CA GLN A 983 -0.33 -0.89 -24.82
C GLN A 983 -1.42 0.07 -24.31
N PRO A 984 -2.37 -0.38 -23.45
CA PRO A 984 -3.31 0.51 -22.81
C PRO A 984 -2.61 1.68 -22.10
N GLY A 985 -3.08 2.90 -22.34
CA GLY A 985 -2.49 4.12 -21.79
C GLY A 985 -1.18 4.59 -22.48
N VAL A 986 -0.81 4.00 -23.62
CA VAL A 986 0.33 4.44 -24.43
C VAL A 986 -0.17 5.06 -25.74
N GLY A 987 0.35 6.25 -26.06
CA GLY A 987 0.06 6.99 -27.28
C GLY A 987 -1.43 7.26 -27.48
N ARG A 988 -1.98 6.85 -28.62
CA ARG A 988 -3.41 7.05 -28.93
C ARG A 988 -4.29 5.85 -28.61
N THR A 989 -3.76 4.82 -27.94
CA THR A 989 -4.52 3.63 -27.56
C THR A 989 -5.51 3.94 -26.43
N ARG A 990 -6.80 3.69 -26.69
CA ARG A 990 -7.94 3.98 -25.79
C ARG A 990 -8.68 2.72 -25.33
N VAL A 991 -8.11 1.53 -25.53
CA VAL A 991 -8.68 0.28 -25.02
C VAL A 991 -8.54 0.23 -23.50
N ILE A 992 -9.67 0.02 -22.81
CA ILE A 992 -9.72 -0.20 -21.36
C ILE A 992 -9.70 -1.71 -21.11
N GLY A 993 -8.55 -2.34 -21.40
CA GLY A 993 -8.28 -3.74 -21.10
C GLY A 993 -7.58 -3.89 -19.76
N SER A 994 -7.54 -5.12 -19.21
CA SER A 994 -6.76 -5.40 -18.00
C SER A 994 -5.29 -5.03 -18.22
N LEU A 995 -4.72 -4.23 -17.30
CA LEU A 995 -3.31 -3.84 -17.28
C LEU A 995 -2.40 -4.97 -16.76
N SER A 996 -2.96 -6.14 -16.45
CA SER A 996 -2.22 -7.36 -16.11
C SER A 996 -1.40 -7.88 -17.28
N LEU A 997 -0.44 -8.76 -16.99
CA LEU A 997 0.33 -9.46 -18.03
C LEU A 997 -0.58 -10.27 -18.98
N GLU A 998 -1.62 -10.90 -18.45
CA GLU A 998 -2.61 -11.63 -19.25
C GLU A 998 -3.42 -10.70 -20.15
N GLY A 999 -3.89 -9.58 -19.62
CA GLY A 999 -4.66 -8.60 -20.37
C GLY A 999 -3.88 -8.00 -21.52
N ILE A 1000 -2.61 -7.66 -21.27
CA ILE A 1000 -1.69 -7.16 -22.29
C ILE A 1000 -1.44 -8.19 -23.38
N ALA A 1001 -1.07 -9.43 -23.03
CA ALA A 1001 -0.81 -10.46 -24.04
C ALA A 1001 -2.06 -10.80 -24.85
N SER A 1002 -3.22 -10.83 -24.21
CA SER A 1002 -4.52 -11.06 -24.87
C SER A 1002 -4.85 -9.92 -25.84
N LEU A 1003 -4.62 -8.66 -25.47
CA LEU A 1003 -4.79 -7.52 -26.36
C LEU A 1003 -3.89 -7.63 -27.59
N GLN A 1004 -2.61 -7.93 -27.39
CA GLN A 1004 -1.65 -8.12 -28.47
C GLN A 1004 -2.13 -9.21 -29.44
N ARG A 1005 -2.62 -10.35 -28.91
CA ARG A 1005 -3.18 -11.43 -29.75
C ARG A 1005 -4.42 -10.98 -30.54
N HIS A 1006 -5.36 -10.30 -29.89
CA HIS A 1006 -6.58 -9.82 -30.55
C HIS A 1006 -6.29 -8.82 -31.66
N VAL A 1007 -5.36 -7.89 -31.43
CA VAL A 1007 -4.95 -6.91 -32.45
C VAL A 1007 -4.26 -7.60 -33.61
N LEU A 1008 -3.35 -8.55 -33.37
CA LEU A 1008 -2.72 -9.36 -34.42
C LEU A 1008 -3.77 -10.10 -35.27
N ALA A 1009 -4.76 -10.73 -34.63
CA ALA A 1009 -5.83 -11.42 -35.35
C ALA A 1009 -6.68 -10.44 -36.18
N ALA A 1010 -7.03 -9.28 -35.62
CA ALA A 1010 -7.82 -8.25 -36.29
C ALA A 1010 -7.11 -7.68 -37.53
N ILE A 1011 -5.78 -7.72 -37.57
CA ILE A 1011 -4.99 -7.30 -38.73
C ILE A 1011 -4.57 -8.46 -39.64
N GLY A 1012 -5.16 -9.65 -39.43
CA GLY A 1012 -4.99 -10.84 -40.26
C GLY A 1012 -3.67 -11.57 -40.06
N ILE A 1013 -3.11 -11.55 -38.85
CA ILE A 1013 -1.88 -12.25 -38.48
C ILE A 1013 -2.26 -13.36 -37.49
N ASP A 1014 -2.22 -14.59 -37.98
CA ASP A 1014 -2.60 -15.81 -37.23
C ASP A 1014 -1.50 -16.88 -37.30
N GLU A 1015 -0.45 -16.61 -38.05
CA GLU A 1015 0.75 -17.43 -38.14
C GLU A 1015 1.73 -17.15 -36.99
N PRO A 1016 2.68 -18.06 -36.70
CA PRO A 1016 3.74 -17.80 -35.74
C PRO A 1016 4.59 -16.59 -36.15
N ILE A 1017 4.93 -15.73 -35.19
CA ILE A 1017 5.66 -14.47 -35.40
C ILE A 1017 6.93 -14.40 -34.56
N HIS A 1018 7.86 -13.55 -34.96
CA HIS A 1018 8.99 -13.17 -34.11
C HIS A 1018 8.51 -12.12 -33.10
N ILE A 1019 8.96 -12.22 -31.86
CA ILE A 1019 8.58 -11.30 -30.78
C ILE A 1019 9.84 -10.73 -30.17
N GLY A 1020 9.89 -9.40 -30.02
CA GLY A 1020 10.92 -8.72 -29.28
C GLY A 1020 10.32 -7.77 -28.25
N GLY A 1021 11.04 -7.51 -27.16
CA GLY A 1021 10.62 -6.58 -26.14
C GLY A 1021 11.80 -5.86 -25.51
N ALA A 1022 11.66 -4.55 -25.31
CA ALA A 1022 12.67 -3.73 -24.66
C ALA A 1022 12.25 -3.34 -23.24
N SER A 1023 13.15 -3.43 -22.26
CA SER A 1023 12.88 -3.08 -20.85
C SER A 1023 11.64 -3.83 -20.31
N VAL A 1024 10.63 -3.13 -19.79
CA VAL A 1024 9.34 -3.74 -19.39
C VAL A 1024 8.64 -4.48 -20.54
N GLY A 1025 8.80 -4.02 -21.79
CA GLY A 1025 8.32 -4.74 -22.97
C GLY A 1025 8.91 -6.14 -23.10
N ALA A 1026 10.10 -6.38 -22.56
CA ALA A 1026 10.69 -7.72 -22.50
C ALA A 1026 9.91 -8.66 -21.57
N ILE A 1027 9.34 -8.16 -20.47
CA ILE A 1027 8.48 -8.93 -19.57
C ILE A 1027 7.18 -9.33 -20.30
N PHE A 1028 6.59 -8.39 -21.04
CA PHE A 1028 5.40 -8.67 -21.86
C PHE A 1028 5.68 -9.69 -22.95
N ALA A 1029 6.84 -9.58 -23.61
CA ALA A 1029 7.26 -10.52 -24.64
C ALA A 1029 7.48 -11.94 -24.08
N GLN A 1030 8.11 -12.04 -22.89
CA GLN A 1030 8.24 -13.32 -22.16
C GLN A 1030 6.86 -13.91 -21.85
N TYR A 1031 5.95 -13.11 -21.29
CA TYR A 1031 4.62 -13.59 -20.94
C TYR A 1031 3.81 -14.01 -22.19
N PHE A 1032 3.89 -13.26 -23.29
CA PHE A 1032 3.26 -13.64 -24.54
C PHE A 1032 3.80 -14.99 -25.05
N ALA A 1033 5.13 -15.18 -25.00
CA ALA A 1033 5.76 -16.43 -25.39
C ALA A 1033 5.30 -17.62 -24.53
N LEU A 1034 5.09 -17.40 -23.24
CA LEU A 1034 4.55 -18.39 -22.31
C LEU A 1034 3.08 -18.71 -22.56
N ARG A 1035 2.28 -17.69 -22.89
CA ARG A 1035 0.83 -17.81 -23.06
C ARG A 1035 0.43 -18.35 -24.43
N PHE A 1036 1.17 -17.98 -25.47
CA PHE A 1036 0.92 -18.33 -26.87
C PHE A 1036 2.20 -18.90 -27.52
N PRO A 1037 2.75 -20.02 -27.00
CA PRO A 1037 3.98 -20.62 -27.52
C PRO A 1037 3.85 -21.04 -28.99
N GLU A 1038 2.66 -21.46 -29.42
CA GLU A 1038 2.36 -21.85 -30.79
C GLU A 1038 2.41 -20.68 -31.78
N LEU A 1039 2.23 -19.45 -31.30
CA LEU A 1039 2.33 -18.23 -32.09
C LEU A 1039 3.70 -17.55 -31.98
N THR A 1040 4.60 -18.08 -31.15
CA THR A 1040 5.91 -17.47 -30.90
C THR A 1040 7.00 -18.25 -31.62
N ARG A 1041 7.50 -17.70 -32.74
CA ARG A 1041 8.58 -18.29 -33.53
C ARG A 1041 9.96 -18.07 -32.92
N SER A 1042 10.21 -16.91 -32.35
CA SER A 1042 11.43 -16.57 -31.61
C SER A 1042 11.18 -15.41 -30.66
N LEU A 1043 12.03 -15.26 -29.66
CA LEU A 1043 11.95 -14.22 -28.65
C LEU A 1043 13.24 -13.36 -28.64
N SER A 1044 13.14 -12.05 -28.47
CA SER A 1044 14.29 -11.15 -28.34
C SER A 1044 14.09 -10.18 -27.18
N LEU A 1045 14.94 -10.26 -26.16
CA LEU A 1045 14.85 -9.49 -24.92
C LEU A 1045 15.97 -8.44 -24.88
N ILE A 1046 15.60 -7.16 -24.90
CA ILE A 1046 16.56 -6.05 -25.06
C ILE A 1046 16.56 -5.19 -23.78
N GLY A 1047 17.65 -5.20 -23.01
CA GLY A 1047 17.72 -4.50 -21.71
C GLY A 1047 16.60 -4.90 -20.75
N GLY A 1048 16.14 -6.15 -20.86
CA GLY A 1048 14.91 -6.65 -20.25
C GLY A 1048 15.08 -7.22 -18.85
N SER A 1049 13.98 -7.28 -18.09
CA SER A 1049 13.89 -7.97 -16.79
C SER A 1049 12.90 -9.13 -16.86
N TYR A 1050 12.85 -9.97 -15.82
CA TYR A 1050 11.82 -11.01 -15.60
C TYR A 1050 10.89 -10.69 -14.41
N ARG A 1051 11.17 -9.59 -13.71
CA ARG A 1051 10.40 -9.12 -12.56
C ARG A 1051 10.37 -7.60 -12.56
N PHE A 1052 9.31 -7.05 -12.00
CA PHE A 1052 9.23 -5.63 -11.75
C PHE A 1052 9.97 -5.30 -10.44
N ALA A 1053 10.92 -4.37 -10.49
CA ALA A 1053 11.61 -3.89 -9.30
C ALA A 1053 11.09 -2.47 -8.99
N ASN A 1054 10.53 -2.26 -7.80
CA ASN A 1054 9.95 -0.98 -7.42
C ASN A 1054 10.97 -0.11 -6.65
N ARG A 1055 11.23 1.11 -7.11
CA ARG A 1055 11.74 2.20 -6.25
C ARG A 1055 10.51 2.85 -5.60
N LYS A 1056 10.51 2.99 -4.27
CA LYS A 1056 9.35 3.35 -3.44
C LYS A 1056 8.45 4.47 -4.01
N GLY A 1057 7.28 4.12 -4.57
CA GLY A 1057 6.10 4.99 -4.66
C GLY A 1057 6.24 6.32 -5.40
N GLN A 1058 7.23 6.47 -6.28
CA GLN A 1058 7.43 7.65 -7.13
C GLN A 1058 7.73 7.20 -8.57
N ILE A 1059 7.23 7.94 -9.56
CA ILE A 1059 7.70 7.82 -10.94
C ILE A 1059 8.93 8.72 -11.08
N ASP A 1060 10.10 8.11 -11.27
CA ASP A 1060 11.29 8.84 -11.69
C ASP A 1060 11.00 9.47 -13.08
N ARG A 1061 11.24 10.78 -13.25
CA ARG A 1061 11.06 11.45 -14.55
C ARG A 1061 11.96 10.79 -15.59
N LEU A 1062 11.46 10.55 -16.81
CA LEU A 1062 12.24 9.89 -17.88
C LEU A 1062 13.58 10.61 -18.12
N GLU A 1063 13.59 11.95 -18.09
CA GLU A 1063 14.80 12.76 -18.20
C GLU A 1063 15.86 12.42 -17.14
N GLN A 1064 15.44 12.19 -15.90
CA GLN A 1064 16.34 11.80 -14.81
C GLN A 1064 16.90 10.39 -15.03
N VAL A 1065 16.06 9.44 -15.47
CA VAL A 1065 16.48 8.07 -15.78
C VAL A 1065 17.51 8.06 -16.92
N ILE A 1066 17.28 8.85 -17.97
CA ILE A 1066 18.22 9.04 -19.08
C ILE A 1066 19.55 9.62 -18.56
N ALA A 1067 19.48 10.65 -17.71
CA ALA A 1067 20.66 11.27 -17.16
C ALA A 1067 21.49 10.30 -16.30
N GLU A 1068 20.85 9.53 -15.41
CA GLU A 1068 21.49 8.52 -14.56
C GLU A 1068 22.16 7.41 -15.39
N ASP A 1069 21.50 6.92 -16.43
CA ASP A 1069 22.05 5.91 -17.34
C ASP A 1069 23.26 6.41 -18.13
N PHE A 1070 23.20 7.64 -18.66
CA PHE A 1070 24.34 8.25 -19.34
C PHE A 1070 25.51 8.55 -18.40
N ASP A 1071 25.26 8.93 -17.15
CA ASP A 1071 26.30 9.11 -16.16
C ASP A 1071 26.97 7.77 -15.79
N ALA A 1072 26.21 6.67 -15.73
CA ALA A 1072 26.73 5.33 -15.51
C ALA A 1072 27.62 4.84 -16.67
N ILE A 1073 27.24 5.13 -17.92
CA ILE A 1073 28.08 4.85 -19.09
C ILE A 1073 29.38 5.68 -19.03
N ALA A 1074 29.27 6.97 -18.73
CA ALA A 1074 30.41 7.88 -18.69
C ALA A 1074 31.44 7.48 -17.61
N THR A 1075 30.96 7.07 -16.43
CA THR A 1075 31.82 6.62 -15.32
C THR A 1075 32.36 5.20 -15.53
N GLY A 1076 31.57 4.30 -16.11
CA GLY A 1076 31.92 2.88 -16.21
C GLY A 1076 32.74 2.48 -17.44
N SER A 1077 32.66 3.21 -18.55
CA SER A 1077 33.25 2.80 -19.83
C SER A 1077 34.71 3.22 -20.02
N GLY A 1078 35.21 4.20 -19.24
CA GLY A 1078 36.59 4.69 -19.33
C GLY A 1078 36.96 5.38 -20.65
N VAL A 1079 36.00 5.62 -21.55
CA VAL A 1079 36.21 6.29 -22.85
C VAL A 1079 35.43 7.61 -22.86
N PRO A 1080 36.06 8.78 -23.15
CA PRO A 1080 35.40 10.09 -23.16
C PRO A 1080 34.30 10.29 -24.23
N CYS A 1081 34.07 9.31 -25.12
CA CYS A 1081 33.41 9.50 -26.42
C CYS A 1081 31.92 9.10 -26.46
N ALA A 1082 31.36 8.40 -25.47
CA ALA A 1082 29.93 8.04 -25.50
C ALA A 1082 28.97 9.21 -25.18
N VAL A 1083 29.50 10.40 -24.87
CA VAL A 1083 28.74 11.57 -24.37
C VAL A 1083 28.63 12.70 -25.41
N GLU A 1084 29.27 12.58 -26.58
CA GLU A 1084 29.26 13.66 -27.60
C GLU A 1084 27.84 13.97 -28.12
N ASP A 1085 26.93 12.99 -28.08
CA ASP A 1085 25.54 13.09 -28.55
C ASP A 1085 24.49 13.00 -27.43
N ARG A 1086 24.88 13.19 -26.16
CA ARG A 1086 23.97 13.06 -24.99
C ARG A 1086 22.67 13.85 -25.19
N ASP A 1087 22.78 15.12 -25.55
CA ASP A 1087 21.61 15.99 -25.74
C ASP A 1087 20.73 15.50 -26.89
N ARG A 1088 21.33 15.02 -27.98
CA ARG A 1088 20.61 14.47 -29.14
C ARG A 1088 19.79 13.23 -28.75
N PHE A 1089 20.40 12.29 -28.02
CA PHE A 1089 19.70 11.07 -27.60
C PHE A 1089 18.67 11.33 -26.50
N THR A 1090 18.96 12.25 -25.56
CA THR A 1090 17.98 12.68 -24.55
C THR A 1090 16.74 13.27 -25.23
N GLN A 1091 16.92 14.22 -26.16
CA GLN A 1091 15.80 14.81 -26.89
C GLN A 1091 15.05 13.78 -27.74
N PHE A 1092 15.76 12.85 -28.39
CA PHE A 1092 15.14 11.75 -29.13
C PHE A 1092 14.24 10.89 -28.24
N LEU A 1093 14.73 10.47 -27.06
CA LEU A 1093 13.99 9.62 -26.13
C LEU A 1093 12.79 10.36 -25.49
N LEU A 1094 12.95 11.63 -25.12
CA LEU A 1094 11.88 12.47 -24.59
C LEU A 1094 10.74 12.66 -25.62
N ARG A 1095 11.07 12.83 -26.91
CA ARG A 1095 10.06 12.88 -27.99
C ARG A 1095 9.26 11.58 -28.12
N CYS A 1096 9.85 10.45 -27.74
CA CYS A 1096 9.21 9.13 -27.76
C CYS A 1096 8.41 8.83 -26.48
N GLU A 1097 8.46 9.69 -25.47
CA GLU A 1097 7.67 9.51 -24.25
C GLU A 1097 6.18 9.52 -24.59
N SER A 1098 5.43 8.54 -24.08
CA SER A 1098 4.09 8.23 -24.61
C SER A 1098 3.07 7.75 -23.58
N MET A 1099 3.44 7.66 -22.31
CA MET A 1099 2.54 7.22 -21.25
C MET A 1099 2.26 8.39 -20.31
N ASP A 1100 1.02 8.51 -19.85
CA ASP A 1100 0.72 9.47 -18.80
C ASP A 1100 1.20 8.92 -17.42
N PRO A 1101 1.65 9.78 -16.49
CA PRO A 1101 2.15 9.38 -15.19
C PRO A 1101 1.11 8.65 -14.31
N GLN A 1102 -0.19 8.89 -14.46
CA GLN A 1102 -1.20 8.20 -13.64
C GLN A 1102 -1.41 6.76 -14.11
N THR A 1103 -1.44 6.52 -15.42
CA THR A 1103 -1.38 5.16 -15.99
C THR A 1103 -0.05 4.51 -15.64
N GLY A 1104 1.06 5.24 -15.68
CA GLY A 1104 2.36 4.79 -15.19
C GLY A 1104 2.30 4.28 -13.74
N LEU A 1105 1.66 5.02 -12.83
CA LEU A 1105 1.47 4.61 -11.43
C LEU A 1105 0.58 3.37 -11.33
N GLY A 1106 -0.48 3.29 -12.13
CA GLY A 1106 -1.36 2.11 -12.20
C GLY A 1106 -0.63 0.84 -12.66
N TYR A 1107 0.25 0.96 -13.66
CA TYR A 1107 1.16 -0.11 -14.06
C TYR A 1107 2.10 -0.49 -12.92
N LEU A 1108 2.75 0.46 -12.24
CA LEU A 1108 3.66 0.19 -11.12
C LEU A 1108 2.96 -0.50 -9.93
N ASP A 1109 1.73 -0.13 -9.61
CA ASP A 1109 0.92 -0.75 -8.55
C ASP A 1109 0.50 -2.19 -8.88
N LEU A 1110 0.23 -2.48 -10.15
CA LEU A 1110 -0.09 -3.84 -10.62
C LEU A 1110 1.17 -4.68 -10.72
N PHE A 1111 2.26 -4.12 -11.24
CA PHE A 1111 3.58 -4.73 -11.30
C PHE A 1111 4.10 -5.16 -9.93
N ALA A 1112 3.75 -4.42 -8.86
CA ALA A 1112 4.06 -4.80 -7.49
C ALA A 1112 3.23 -5.99 -6.96
N LYS A 1113 2.11 -6.31 -7.61
CA LYS A 1113 1.14 -7.34 -7.22
C LYS A 1113 1.19 -8.60 -8.11
N GLU A 1114 1.70 -8.49 -9.33
CA GLU A 1114 1.81 -9.59 -10.28
C GLU A 1114 2.99 -10.54 -9.95
N PRO A 1115 2.83 -11.86 -10.17
CA PRO A 1115 3.89 -12.82 -9.98
C PRO A 1115 5.13 -12.53 -10.84
N ALA A 1116 6.34 -12.64 -10.27
CA ALA A 1116 7.58 -12.61 -11.04
C ALA A 1116 7.59 -13.75 -12.08
N LEU A 1117 8.07 -13.51 -13.31
CA LEU A 1117 8.10 -14.51 -14.39
C LEU A 1117 9.23 -15.53 -14.26
N ALA A 1118 10.18 -15.28 -13.35
CA ALA A 1118 11.31 -16.18 -13.11
C ALA A 1118 10.96 -17.68 -12.97
N PRO A 1119 9.83 -18.11 -12.35
CA PRO A 1119 9.53 -19.53 -12.19
C PRO A 1119 9.18 -20.21 -13.51
N ARG A 1120 8.81 -19.43 -14.52
CA ARG A 1120 8.24 -19.94 -15.77
C ARG A 1120 9.16 -19.75 -16.97
N LEU A 1121 10.29 -19.06 -16.83
CA LEU A 1121 11.19 -18.74 -17.95
C LEU A 1121 11.69 -19.99 -18.69
N ASN A 1122 11.84 -21.11 -17.99
CA ASN A 1122 12.23 -22.38 -18.58
C ASN A 1122 11.14 -23.00 -19.47
N GLU A 1123 9.89 -22.56 -19.37
CA GLU A 1123 8.78 -23.00 -20.22
C GLU A 1123 8.83 -22.31 -21.60
N ILE A 1124 9.62 -21.24 -21.75
CA ILE A 1124 9.81 -20.56 -23.03
C ILE A 1124 10.58 -21.50 -23.96
N SER A 1125 9.84 -22.14 -24.87
CA SER A 1125 10.40 -23.06 -25.87
C SER A 1125 10.91 -22.35 -27.13
N ALA A 1126 10.64 -21.05 -27.27
CA ALA A 1126 11.08 -20.28 -28.43
C ALA A 1126 12.59 -19.97 -28.32
N PRO A 1127 13.36 -20.12 -29.42
CA PRO A 1127 14.73 -19.64 -29.48
C PRO A 1127 14.77 -18.17 -29.05
N THR A 1128 15.69 -17.83 -28.16
CA THR A 1128 15.70 -16.53 -27.49
C THR A 1128 17.04 -15.82 -27.69
N LEU A 1129 17.00 -14.52 -28.02
CA LEU A 1129 18.15 -13.63 -28.01
C LEU A 1129 18.02 -12.65 -26.83
N ILE A 1130 19.08 -12.43 -26.07
CA ILE A 1130 19.16 -11.47 -24.98
C ILE A 1130 20.28 -10.48 -25.29
N LEU A 1131 19.93 -9.21 -25.42
CA LEU A 1131 20.85 -8.10 -25.67
C LEU A 1131 20.86 -7.21 -24.43
N HIS A 1132 22.02 -7.01 -23.80
CA HIS A 1132 22.10 -6.24 -22.54
C HIS A 1132 23.27 -5.26 -22.54
N GLY A 1133 23.00 -4.01 -22.15
CA GLY A 1133 24.04 -3.00 -21.95
C GLY A 1133 24.84 -3.26 -20.68
N ARG A 1134 26.18 -3.28 -20.79
CA ARG A 1134 27.06 -3.55 -19.63
C ARG A 1134 26.90 -2.52 -18.51
N HIS A 1135 26.52 -1.29 -18.86
CA HIS A 1135 26.39 -0.16 -17.94
C HIS A 1135 24.94 0.22 -17.64
N ASP A 1136 23.98 -0.67 -17.92
CA ASP A 1136 22.55 -0.44 -17.68
C ASP A 1136 22.29 -0.10 -16.20
N SER A 1137 21.89 1.15 -15.95
CA SER A 1137 21.62 1.70 -14.61
C SER A 1137 20.22 1.36 -14.08
N VAL A 1138 19.33 0.91 -14.97
CA VAL A 1138 17.91 0.67 -14.69
C VAL A 1138 17.67 -0.81 -14.42
N VAL A 1139 18.14 -1.68 -15.31
CA VAL A 1139 18.11 -3.14 -15.19
C VAL A 1139 19.54 -3.66 -15.18
N GLY A 1140 20.08 -3.85 -13.98
CA GLY A 1140 21.47 -4.28 -13.84
C GLY A 1140 21.77 -5.59 -14.59
N VAL A 1141 22.97 -5.67 -15.18
CA VAL A 1141 23.47 -6.75 -16.05
C VAL A 1141 23.29 -8.18 -15.49
N LYS A 1142 23.27 -8.33 -14.15
CA LYS A 1142 23.00 -9.62 -13.48
C LYS A 1142 21.64 -10.20 -13.86
N THR A 1143 20.68 -9.35 -14.22
CA THR A 1143 19.34 -9.74 -14.69
C THR A 1143 19.41 -10.37 -16.07
N GLY A 1144 20.17 -9.79 -17.01
CA GLY A 1144 20.43 -10.38 -18.32
C GLY A 1144 21.12 -11.74 -18.22
N HIS A 1145 22.11 -11.87 -17.34
CA HIS A 1145 22.75 -13.16 -17.05
C HIS A 1145 21.78 -14.19 -16.46
N PHE A 1146 20.84 -13.76 -15.62
CA PHE A 1146 19.81 -14.63 -15.08
C PHE A 1146 18.86 -15.12 -16.17
N LEU A 1147 18.35 -14.22 -17.03
CA LEU A 1147 17.50 -14.57 -18.17
C LEU A 1147 18.19 -15.60 -19.06
N HIS A 1148 19.47 -15.40 -19.35
CA HIS A 1148 20.28 -16.33 -20.14
C HIS A 1148 20.44 -17.70 -19.48
N GLY A 1149 20.58 -17.73 -18.15
CA GLY A 1149 20.68 -18.98 -17.41
C GLY A 1149 19.33 -19.70 -17.20
N ALA A 1150 18.21 -18.99 -17.32
CA ALA A 1150 16.87 -19.52 -17.02
C ALA A 1150 16.10 -19.96 -18.28
N ILE A 1151 16.41 -19.40 -19.46
CA ILE A 1151 15.75 -19.73 -20.72
C ILE A 1151 16.60 -20.78 -21.49
N PRO A 1152 16.07 -21.98 -21.83
CA PRO A 1152 16.89 -23.13 -22.25
C PRO A 1152 17.63 -22.96 -23.59
N ASP A 1153 17.10 -22.13 -24.50
CA ASP A 1153 17.70 -21.83 -25.82
C ASP A 1153 17.90 -20.32 -25.97
N ALA A 1154 18.51 -19.70 -24.97
CA ALA A 1154 18.87 -18.29 -24.98
C ALA A 1154 20.31 -18.05 -25.42
N ARG A 1155 20.52 -17.03 -26.25
CA ARG A 1155 21.82 -16.46 -26.57
C ARG A 1155 21.96 -15.11 -25.88
N TYR A 1156 23.06 -14.91 -25.17
CA TYR A 1156 23.35 -13.64 -24.51
C TYR A 1156 24.43 -12.86 -25.25
N VAL A 1157 24.14 -11.59 -25.53
CA VAL A 1157 25.06 -10.63 -26.14
C VAL A 1157 25.23 -9.46 -25.18
N ASP A 1158 26.47 -9.28 -24.74
CA ASP A 1158 26.90 -8.16 -23.91
C ASP A 1158 27.29 -6.98 -24.80
N LEU A 1159 26.72 -5.80 -24.54
CA LEU A 1159 27.04 -4.56 -25.23
C LEU A 1159 27.93 -3.70 -24.32
N PRO A 1160 29.27 -3.76 -24.48
CA PRO A 1160 30.22 -3.31 -23.47
C PRO A 1160 30.29 -1.79 -23.29
N ARG A 1161 29.67 -1.02 -24.18
CA ARG A 1161 29.71 0.46 -24.16
C ARG A 1161 28.33 1.10 -23.95
N SER A 1162 27.33 0.29 -23.58
CA SER A 1162 25.92 0.69 -23.69
C SER A 1162 25.21 0.56 -22.34
N GLY A 1163 24.26 1.46 -22.09
CA GLY A 1163 23.41 1.50 -20.89
C GLY A 1163 22.05 0.84 -21.15
N HIS A 1164 20.98 1.39 -20.58
CA HIS A 1164 19.62 0.87 -20.68
C HIS A 1164 19.00 1.08 -22.08
N PHE A 1165 19.23 2.24 -22.71
CA PHE A 1165 18.55 2.64 -23.95
C PHE A 1165 19.23 2.14 -25.25
N VAL A 1166 19.67 0.88 -25.26
CA VAL A 1166 20.53 0.31 -26.32
C VAL A 1166 19.93 0.36 -27.74
N CYS A 1167 18.59 0.33 -27.87
CA CYS A 1167 17.91 0.45 -29.17
C CYS A 1167 18.25 1.75 -29.90
N VAL A 1168 18.64 2.79 -29.15
CA VAL A 1168 18.97 4.13 -29.67
C VAL A 1168 20.46 4.40 -29.54
N THR A 1169 21.06 4.10 -28.39
CA THR A 1169 22.46 4.48 -28.10
C THR A 1169 23.48 3.60 -28.82
N ASP A 1170 23.10 2.38 -29.18
CA ASP A 1170 23.95 1.40 -29.88
C ASP A 1170 23.13 0.61 -30.92
N SER A 1171 22.33 1.35 -31.69
CA SER A 1171 21.35 0.79 -32.63
C SER A 1171 21.98 -0.13 -33.67
N ASP A 1172 23.19 0.17 -34.13
CA ASP A 1172 23.87 -0.62 -35.17
C ASP A 1172 24.22 -2.02 -34.65
N ALA A 1173 24.72 -2.13 -33.43
CA ALA A 1173 25.03 -3.42 -32.80
C ALA A 1173 23.74 -4.21 -32.52
N VAL A 1174 22.71 -3.56 -31.98
CA VAL A 1174 21.39 -4.17 -31.74
C VAL A 1174 20.79 -4.69 -33.05
N ASN A 1175 20.80 -3.88 -34.11
CA ASN A 1175 20.23 -4.25 -35.40
C ASN A 1175 20.98 -5.39 -36.07
N ALA A 1176 22.32 -5.40 -35.98
CA ALA A 1176 23.14 -6.48 -36.54
C ALA A 1176 22.85 -7.83 -35.87
N GLU A 1177 22.81 -7.86 -34.54
CA GLU A 1177 22.54 -9.08 -33.76
C GLU A 1177 21.10 -9.55 -33.94
N LEU A 1178 20.14 -8.63 -33.91
CA LEU A 1178 18.73 -8.94 -34.14
C LEU A 1178 18.50 -9.50 -35.55
N ALA A 1179 19.07 -8.87 -36.58
CA ALA A 1179 18.97 -9.36 -37.95
C ALA A 1179 19.56 -10.76 -38.10
N ALA A 1180 20.79 -10.97 -37.63
CA ALA A 1180 21.49 -12.23 -37.73
C ALA A 1180 20.71 -13.37 -37.06
N PHE A 1181 20.18 -13.12 -35.87
CA PHE A 1181 19.37 -14.07 -35.13
C PHE A 1181 18.06 -14.40 -35.87
N LEU A 1182 17.31 -13.39 -36.30
CA LEU A 1182 16.02 -13.61 -36.97
C LEU A 1182 16.17 -14.33 -38.31
N ASP A 1183 17.21 -14.02 -39.09
CA ASP A 1183 17.52 -14.69 -40.36
C ASP A 1183 17.83 -16.17 -40.19
N GLU A 1184 18.58 -16.51 -39.15
CA GLU A 1184 18.93 -17.89 -38.84
C GLU A 1184 17.67 -18.72 -38.57
N ILE A 1185 16.72 -18.17 -37.79
CA ILE A 1185 15.45 -18.84 -37.49
C ILE A 1185 14.58 -19.00 -38.74
N VAL A 1186 14.51 -17.98 -39.60
CA VAL A 1186 13.78 -18.05 -40.88
C VAL A 1186 14.38 -19.10 -41.82
N THR A 1187 15.71 -19.20 -41.88
CA THR A 1187 16.43 -20.14 -42.75
C THR A 1187 16.28 -21.59 -42.27
N THR A 1188 16.36 -21.81 -40.96
CA THR A 1188 16.16 -23.13 -40.34
C THR A 1188 14.75 -23.65 -40.58
N SER A 1189 13.74 -22.79 -40.40
CA SER A 1189 12.32 -23.10 -40.64
C SER A 1189 12.02 -23.48 -42.11
N ARG A 1190 12.70 -22.84 -43.07
CA ARG A 1190 12.58 -23.18 -44.50
C ARG A 1190 13.19 -24.54 -44.84
N THR A 1191 14.33 -24.86 -44.24
CA THR A 1191 15.09 -26.10 -44.50
C THR A 1191 14.38 -27.34 -43.94
N GLU A 1192 13.70 -27.21 -42.79
CA GLU A 1192 12.87 -28.28 -42.21
C GLU A 1192 11.58 -28.53 -43.02
N ARG A 1193 10.95 -27.47 -43.57
CA ARG A 1193 9.80 -27.61 -44.49
C ARG A 1193 10.17 -28.30 -45.80
N THR A 1194 11.32 -27.98 -46.41
CA THR A 1194 11.79 -28.70 -47.62
C THR A 1194 12.16 -30.14 -47.34
N ARG A 1195 12.75 -30.47 -46.17
CA ARG A 1195 13.01 -31.86 -45.76
C ARG A 1195 11.72 -32.67 -45.53
N ARG A 1196 10.70 -32.09 -44.89
CA ARG A 1196 9.39 -32.76 -44.70
C ARG A 1196 8.57 -32.89 -45.99
N ALA A 1197 8.73 -31.95 -46.93
CA ALA A 1197 8.08 -32.03 -48.25
C ALA A 1197 8.76 -33.04 -49.18
N GLY A 1198 10.07 -33.29 -49.02
CA GLY A 1198 10.82 -34.32 -49.77
C GLY A 1198 10.74 -35.74 -49.19
N SER A 1199 10.12 -35.93 -48.02
CA SER A 1199 9.91 -37.25 -47.38
C SER A 1199 8.45 -37.74 -47.46
N ARG A 1200 7.61 -37.11 -48.28
CA ARG A 1200 6.25 -37.57 -48.60
C ARG A 1200 6.17 -38.14 -50.00
#